data_AF-A0A1V5CP69-F1
#
_entry.id   AF-A0A1V5CP69-F1
#
_cell.length_a   1.000
_cell.length_b   1.000
_cell.length_c   1.000
_cell.angle_alpha   90.00
_cell.angle_beta   90.00
_cell.angle_gamma   90.00
#
_symmetry.space_group_name_H-M   'P 1'
#
loop_
_entity.id
_entity.type
_entity.pdbx_description
1 polymer ?
#
loop_
_entity_poly.entity_id
_entity_poly.type
_entity_poly.pdbx_seq_one_letter_code
_entity_poly.pdbx_strand_id
1 'polypeptide(L)'
;MLTIPKDIMKPARYSGIEPNRIMKDPARGTIRFALCYPDIYEVGMSYYGYFLLYGLANSLPDVWCERCFAPWLDMDSHLQRNGIPLMTLESRTPLHAMDLVGFSLSYELNVTNILNMLRLAHIPLRSEDRDSGPIILGGGPSMLNATPFERFFDLIVVGEAESKLVEILSLYRTLRGAHRADIVRELAQLDGVYSPLFRKDRVRRQVIEDLDSSYHPVTPPIPVVGSIHNRFNVEISRGCGNGCRFCLAGYGYRPYRERSLETIRNIIDRGMEGTGYEEISLLSLSSGDHRALFDVISYIKEKYSGVSVALPSLKIGTIREDEIGIIGDIARTGFTFALESASSGMRCRINKNIDLDVLLGQLPLLKKYGWRKLKLYVMIGFPWEREEDISIIREILLPFEKEHIDINLSVSPFIPKPHTPFQWLPMESEDILNEKILMIKKALKGRRVKVRYRDAKTSMIEAIVSRGDERLAPMFEFLLKKGSKLEAWRESFRPELYTEWFEKQGIAMGEYLSEKSVEKALPWDFIDTGVDKSFLTSELHRAETGDQTGDCYSGCAMCGMECKAPLQLKDSALGAEPLAVELKPKVLFSELQAQNAEPAVGIKYTFRYGKFGDARYIGHLDTMNILLRALRSLGITIRTHGKYHPMPKISLSDALPIGIESTCELLEIETTMGVLVHKKTVEEMNRVLPRGIKVFEFIKGSLQNMVKDYSYLLVTEKTVENEMWKLRYNGKQYFYVWKGKGVKELWSRGEFERIIKTEDRRIHGRRTDN
;
A
#
# COMPACT_ATOMS: atom_id res chain seq x y z
N MET A 1 -23.90 -7.88 14.83
CA MET A 1 -22.71 -8.74 14.66
C MET A 1 -22.76 -9.26 13.24
N LEU A 2 -21.62 -9.21 12.58
CA LEU A 2 -21.43 -9.79 11.27
C LEU A 2 -21.43 -11.32 11.39
N THR A 3 -22.22 -11.98 10.55
CA THR A 3 -22.15 -13.43 10.39
C THR A 3 -21.32 -13.73 9.15
N ILE A 4 -20.00 -13.85 9.34
CA ILE A 4 -19.12 -14.37 8.28
C ILE A 4 -19.15 -15.89 8.35
N PRO A 5 -19.37 -16.59 7.22
CA PRO A 5 -19.27 -18.04 7.15
C PRO A 5 -17.91 -18.56 7.66
N LYS A 6 -17.92 -19.74 8.27
CA LYS A 6 -16.74 -20.29 8.99
C LYS A 6 -15.61 -20.73 8.04
N ASP A 7 -15.94 -20.98 6.79
CA ASP A 7 -15.04 -21.38 5.71
C ASP A 7 -14.31 -20.20 5.04
N ILE A 8 -14.68 -18.96 5.36
CA ILE A 8 -14.01 -17.76 4.83
C ILE A 8 -12.60 -17.60 5.43
N MET A 9 -11.62 -17.46 4.56
CA MET A 9 -10.22 -17.21 4.89
C MET A 9 -9.99 -15.76 5.34
N LYS A 10 -9.34 -15.60 6.49
CA LYS A 10 -9.08 -14.29 7.13
C LYS A 10 -10.35 -13.42 7.22
N PRO A 11 -11.36 -13.85 7.98
CA PRO A 11 -12.67 -13.17 8.03
C PRO A 11 -12.57 -11.72 8.53
N ALA A 12 -11.56 -11.38 9.35
CA ALA A 12 -11.39 -10.02 9.88
C ALA A 12 -11.26 -8.94 8.80
N ARG A 13 -10.83 -9.27 7.57
CA ARG A 13 -10.72 -8.28 6.48
C ARG A 13 -12.08 -7.70 6.05
N TYR A 14 -13.17 -8.38 6.38
CA TYR A 14 -14.55 -7.97 6.06
C TYR A 14 -15.27 -7.37 7.28
N SER A 15 -14.56 -7.09 8.37
CA SER A 15 -15.18 -6.69 9.65
C SER A 15 -15.48 -5.19 9.76
N GLY A 16 -14.68 -4.31 9.15
CA GLY A 16 -14.90 -2.86 9.18
C GLY A 16 -14.85 -2.25 10.59
N ILE A 17 -14.11 -2.86 11.52
CA ILE A 17 -14.01 -2.43 12.93
C ILE A 17 -12.69 -1.73 13.26
N GLU A 18 -11.94 -1.30 12.25
CA GLU A 18 -10.65 -0.65 12.42
C GLU A 18 -10.72 0.51 13.42
N PRO A 19 -9.68 0.70 14.25
CA PRO A 19 -9.44 1.98 14.91
C PRO A 19 -9.36 3.10 13.87
N ASN A 20 -9.69 4.32 14.27
CA ASN A 20 -9.67 5.52 13.42
C ASN A 20 -10.58 5.49 12.17
N ARG A 21 -11.44 4.48 12.01
CA ARG A 21 -12.47 4.52 10.98
C ARG A 21 -13.49 5.63 11.27
N ILE A 22 -13.99 6.25 10.21
CA ILE A 22 -14.96 7.34 10.32
C ILE A 22 -16.37 6.78 10.16
N MET A 23 -17.18 6.96 11.20
CA MET A 23 -18.62 6.68 11.19
C MET A 23 -19.36 8.02 11.24
N LYS A 24 -20.32 8.23 10.35
CA LYS A 24 -21.26 9.35 10.43
C LYS A 24 -22.67 8.81 10.67
N ASP A 25 -23.59 9.70 11.06
CA ASP A 25 -24.99 9.34 11.26
C ASP A 25 -25.71 9.31 9.89
N PRO A 26 -26.28 8.16 9.46
CA PRO A 26 -27.06 8.08 8.23
C PRO A 26 -28.21 9.09 8.16
N ALA A 27 -28.80 9.47 9.30
CA ALA A 27 -29.95 10.37 9.36
C ALA A 27 -29.62 11.82 8.96
N ARG A 28 -28.34 12.20 8.90
CA ARG A 28 -27.91 13.55 8.51
C ARG A 28 -28.00 13.83 7.00
N GLY A 29 -28.41 12.85 6.20
CA GLY A 29 -28.57 13.03 4.75
C GLY A 29 -27.26 13.35 4.03
N THR A 30 -26.12 12.86 4.52
CA THR A 30 -24.81 13.06 3.91
C THR A 30 -24.73 12.42 2.51
N ILE A 31 -23.84 12.94 1.66
CA ILE A 31 -23.45 12.30 0.40
C ILE A 31 -22.75 10.98 0.74
N ARG A 32 -23.24 9.90 0.15
CA ARG A 32 -22.79 8.51 0.36
C ARG A 32 -21.78 8.17 -0.72
N PHE A 33 -20.50 8.28 -0.38
CA PHE A 33 -19.41 8.01 -1.32
C PHE A 33 -18.68 6.72 -0.94
N ALA A 34 -18.67 5.70 -1.81
CA ALA A 34 -17.85 4.52 -1.61
C ALA A 34 -16.53 4.64 -2.37
N LEU A 35 -15.41 4.70 -1.65
CA LEU A 35 -14.09 4.61 -2.22
C LEU A 35 -13.66 3.14 -2.26
N CYS A 36 -13.59 2.58 -3.45
CA CYS A 36 -13.24 1.19 -3.72
C CYS A 36 -11.76 1.05 -4.08
N TYR A 37 -11.07 0.09 -3.48
CA TYR A 37 -9.76 -0.34 -3.94
C TYR A 37 -9.89 -1.66 -4.72
N PRO A 38 -9.45 -1.73 -5.99
CA PRO A 38 -9.67 -2.89 -6.85
C PRO A 38 -8.68 -4.03 -6.60
N ASP A 39 -8.47 -4.36 -5.32
CA ASP A 39 -7.70 -5.50 -4.84
C ASP A 39 -8.14 -5.80 -3.39
N ILE A 40 -7.58 -6.86 -2.80
CA ILE A 40 -7.92 -7.25 -1.45
C ILE A 40 -7.52 -6.19 -0.41
N TYR A 41 -8.22 -6.26 0.73
CA TYR A 41 -8.00 -5.42 1.91
C TYR A 41 -6.52 -5.23 2.26
N GLU A 42 -5.73 -6.30 2.30
CA GLU A 42 -4.32 -6.24 2.72
C GLU A 42 -3.45 -5.37 1.79
N VAL A 43 -3.80 -5.28 0.51
CA VAL A 43 -3.11 -4.43 -0.47
C VAL A 43 -3.63 -3.00 -0.36
N GLY A 44 -4.95 -2.82 -0.38
CA GLY A 44 -5.55 -1.47 -0.34
C GLY A 44 -5.27 -0.72 0.96
N MET A 45 -5.22 -1.43 2.10
CA MET A 45 -4.85 -0.86 3.40
C MET A 45 -3.36 -0.50 3.53
N SER A 46 -2.55 -0.77 2.50
CA SER A 46 -1.16 -0.31 2.41
C SER A 46 -0.96 0.86 1.45
N TYR A 47 -2.01 1.28 0.74
CA TYR A 47 -1.92 2.28 -0.31
C TYR A 47 -2.25 3.69 0.22
N TYR A 48 -1.24 4.57 0.25
CA TYR A 48 -1.36 5.93 0.79
C TYR A 48 -2.46 6.77 0.13
N GLY A 49 -2.52 6.77 -1.22
CA GLY A 49 -3.50 7.56 -1.96
C GLY A 49 -4.95 7.23 -1.62
N TYR A 50 -5.23 6.00 -1.19
CA TYR A 50 -6.56 5.57 -0.77
C TYR A 50 -6.98 6.26 0.54
N PHE A 51 -6.08 6.33 1.53
CA PHE A 51 -6.35 7.01 2.79
C PHE A 51 -6.34 8.53 2.66
N LEU A 52 -5.53 9.07 1.77
CA LEU A 52 -5.53 10.50 1.46
C LEU A 52 -6.90 10.91 0.91
N LEU A 53 -7.45 10.20 -0.08
CA LEU A 53 -8.79 10.51 -0.62
C LEU A 53 -9.93 10.20 0.36
N TYR A 54 -9.84 9.10 1.11
CA TYR A 54 -10.81 8.74 2.15
C TYR A 54 -10.89 9.81 3.25
N GLY A 55 -9.73 10.24 3.76
CA GLY A 55 -9.63 11.26 4.80
C GLY A 55 -10.07 12.64 4.30
N LEU A 56 -9.63 13.02 3.11
CA LEU A 56 -10.02 14.28 2.47
C LEU A 56 -11.53 14.36 2.26
N ALA A 57 -12.15 13.35 1.66
CA ALA A 57 -13.59 13.33 1.46
C ALA A 57 -14.37 13.41 2.78
N ASN A 58 -13.93 12.68 3.81
CA ASN A 58 -14.58 12.72 5.12
C ASN A 58 -14.34 14.01 5.91
N SER A 59 -13.32 14.81 5.55
CA SER A 59 -13.12 16.14 6.12
C SER A 59 -14.23 17.12 5.75
N LEU A 60 -14.94 16.85 4.65
CA LEU A 60 -16.15 17.58 4.28
C LEU A 60 -17.30 17.17 5.21
N PRO A 61 -18.00 18.13 5.85
CA PRO A 61 -19.01 17.83 6.87
C PRO A 61 -20.15 16.98 6.31
N ASP A 62 -20.55 17.24 5.07
CA ASP A 62 -21.73 16.65 4.43
C ASP A 62 -21.43 15.39 3.61
N VAL A 63 -20.20 14.86 3.65
CA VAL A 63 -19.81 13.66 2.90
C VAL A 63 -19.48 12.54 3.88
N TRP A 64 -20.08 11.37 3.72
CA TRP A 64 -19.62 10.16 4.39
C TRP A 64 -18.97 9.25 3.35
N CYS A 65 -17.64 9.28 3.33
CA CYS A 65 -16.84 8.41 2.50
C CYS A 65 -16.56 7.09 3.23
N GLU A 66 -16.82 5.97 2.56
CA GLU A 66 -16.73 4.62 3.09
C GLU A 66 -15.86 3.73 2.21
N ARG A 67 -15.29 2.69 2.81
CA ARG A 67 -14.31 1.83 2.17
C ARG A 67 -14.94 0.56 1.62
N CYS A 68 -14.46 0.11 0.48
CA CYS A 68 -14.78 -1.20 -0.08
C CYS A 68 -13.55 -1.78 -0.81
N PHE A 69 -13.41 -3.10 -0.78
CA PHE A 69 -12.27 -3.82 -1.35
C PHE A 69 -12.77 -4.99 -2.19
N ALA A 70 -11.97 -5.44 -3.15
CA ALA A 70 -12.28 -6.66 -3.87
C ALA A 70 -12.28 -7.86 -2.91
N PRO A 71 -13.32 -8.70 -2.89
CA PRO A 71 -13.33 -9.89 -2.07
C PRO A 71 -12.35 -10.93 -2.60
N TRP A 72 -11.82 -11.77 -1.70
CA TRP A 72 -11.11 -12.98 -2.11
C TRP A 72 -12.07 -14.01 -2.70
N LEU A 73 -11.54 -15.05 -3.37
CA LEU A 73 -12.32 -16.01 -4.17
C LEU A 73 -13.43 -16.74 -3.38
N ASP A 74 -13.19 -17.02 -2.10
CA ASP A 74 -14.14 -17.67 -1.20
C ASP A 74 -15.33 -16.77 -0.84
N MET A 75 -15.07 -15.52 -0.47
CA MET A 75 -16.11 -14.53 -0.20
C MET A 75 -16.85 -14.12 -1.48
N ASP A 76 -16.14 -13.95 -2.60
CA ASP A 76 -16.75 -13.71 -3.91
C ASP A 76 -17.77 -14.80 -4.27
N SER A 77 -17.38 -16.06 -4.10
CA SER A 77 -18.26 -17.22 -4.33
C SER A 77 -19.45 -17.23 -3.38
N HIS A 78 -19.22 -16.89 -2.10
CA HIS A 78 -20.28 -16.81 -1.10
C HIS A 78 -21.31 -15.73 -1.44
N LEU A 79 -20.87 -14.52 -1.79
CA LEU A 79 -21.75 -13.42 -2.18
C LEU A 79 -22.62 -13.78 -3.39
N GLN A 80 -22.01 -14.36 -4.44
CA GLN A 80 -22.73 -14.77 -5.64
C GLN A 80 -23.76 -15.87 -5.36
N ARG A 81 -23.38 -16.94 -4.66
CA ARG A 81 -24.29 -18.07 -4.38
C ARG A 81 -25.52 -17.66 -3.58
N ASN A 82 -25.41 -16.61 -2.76
CA ASN A 82 -26.47 -16.15 -1.87
C ASN A 82 -27.16 -14.87 -2.36
N GLY A 83 -26.79 -14.35 -3.55
CA GLY A 83 -27.36 -13.11 -4.08
C GLY A 83 -27.11 -11.88 -3.19
N ILE A 84 -26.04 -11.89 -2.39
CA ILE A 84 -25.71 -10.81 -1.46
C ILE A 84 -24.88 -9.77 -2.23
N PRO A 85 -25.32 -8.50 -2.31
CA PRO A 85 -24.57 -7.48 -3.01
C PRO A 85 -23.27 -7.14 -2.27
N LEU A 86 -22.25 -6.71 -3.00
CA LEU A 86 -21.05 -6.12 -2.39
C LEU A 86 -21.41 -4.83 -1.65
N MET A 87 -20.88 -4.68 -0.44
CA MET A 87 -21.20 -3.59 0.49
C MET A 87 -19.93 -2.88 0.98
N THR A 88 -20.08 -1.66 1.50
CA THR A 88 -19.00 -0.97 2.23
C THR A 88 -18.68 -1.63 3.56
N LEU A 89 -17.51 -1.34 4.11
CA LEU A 89 -17.05 -1.85 5.39
C LEU A 89 -17.73 -1.20 6.59
N GLU A 90 -17.89 0.13 6.58
CA GLU A 90 -18.34 0.92 7.73
C GLU A 90 -19.82 0.68 8.04
N SER A 91 -20.70 0.98 7.08
CA SER A 91 -22.16 0.92 7.29
C SER A 91 -22.82 -0.33 6.71
N ARG A 92 -22.10 -1.09 5.87
CA ARG A 92 -22.64 -2.22 5.09
C ARG A 92 -23.73 -1.78 4.11
N THR A 93 -23.59 -0.58 3.58
CA THR A 93 -24.50 -0.11 2.52
C THR A 93 -24.10 -0.81 1.21
N PRO A 94 -25.04 -1.44 0.49
CA PRO A 94 -24.79 -1.99 -0.85
C PRO A 94 -24.24 -0.92 -1.80
N LEU A 95 -23.28 -1.27 -2.64
CA LEU A 95 -22.64 -0.26 -3.51
C LEU A 95 -23.61 0.38 -4.51
N HIS A 96 -24.63 -0.34 -4.99
CA HIS A 96 -25.68 0.23 -5.86
C HIS A 96 -26.58 1.26 -5.15
N ALA A 97 -26.55 1.33 -3.82
CA ALA A 97 -27.31 2.28 -3.01
C ALA A 97 -26.49 3.52 -2.61
N MET A 98 -25.27 3.67 -3.14
CA MET A 98 -24.43 4.85 -2.93
C MET A 98 -24.80 5.97 -3.90
N ASP A 99 -24.40 7.19 -3.55
CA ASP A 99 -24.49 8.34 -4.45
C ASP A 99 -23.35 8.30 -5.48
N LEU A 100 -22.13 8.01 -5.02
CA LEU A 100 -20.93 7.87 -5.87
C LEU A 100 -20.12 6.64 -5.46
N VAL A 101 -19.45 6.01 -6.43
CA VAL A 101 -18.49 4.92 -6.21
C VAL A 101 -17.21 5.23 -6.98
N GLY A 102 -16.07 5.36 -6.30
CA GLY A 102 -14.79 5.69 -6.91
C GLY A 102 -13.80 4.54 -6.88
N PHE A 103 -13.06 4.33 -7.97
CA PHE A 103 -11.99 3.33 -8.06
C PHE A 103 -10.65 3.99 -8.42
N SER A 104 -9.57 3.52 -7.80
CA SER A 104 -8.20 3.87 -8.20
C SER A 104 -7.52 2.69 -8.89
N LEU A 105 -7.34 2.79 -10.21
CA LEU A 105 -6.65 1.80 -11.03
C LEU A 105 -5.14 2.11 -11.03
N SER A 106 -4.44 1.51 -10.08
CA SER A 106 -2.98 1.64 -9.94
C SER A 106 -2.17 0.68 -10.83
N TYR A 107 -2.82 -0.38 -11.33
CA TYR A 107 -2.20 -1.46 -12.08
C TYR A 107 -3.18 -2.04 -13.09
N GLU A 108 -2.72 -2.26 -14.31
CA GLU A 108 -3.55 -2.58 -15.47
C GLU A 108 -4.40 -3.86 -15.27
N LEU A 109 -3.83 -4.90 -14.67
CA LEU A 109 -4.54 -6.17 -14.47
C LEU A 109 -5.63 -6.11 -13.38
N ASN A 110 -5.72 -5.01 -12.62
CA ASN A 110 -6.77 -4.84 -11.62
C ASN A 110 -8.12 -4.40 -12.21
N VAL A 111 -8.20 -4.12 -13.52
CA VAL A 111 -9.47 -3.76 -14.16
C VAL A 111 -10.53 -4.85 -14.01
N THR A 112 -10.17 -6.13 -14.10
CA THR A 112 -11.13 -7.23 -13.92
C THR A 112 -11.69 -7.29 -12.49
N ASN A 113 -10.94 -6.81 -11.49
CA ASN A 113 -11.48 -6.63 -10.14
C ASN A 113 -12.55 -5.55 -10.09
N ILE A 114 -12.37 -4.43 -10.80
CA ILE A 114 -13.39 -3.36 -10.88
C ILE A 114 -14.67 -3.93 -11.48
N LEU A 115 -14.57 -4.60 -12.62
CA LEU A 115 -15.72 -5.21 -13.29
C LEU A 115 -16.41 -6.25 -12.40
N ASN A 116 -15.63 -7.07 -11.69
CA ASN A 116 -16.17 -8.04 -10.74
C ASN A 116 -16.88 -7.37 -9.57
N MET A 117 -16.33 -6.28 -9.01
CA MET A 117 -16.96 -5.51 -7.94
C MET A 117 -18.27 -4.87 -8.41
N LEU A 118 -18.32 -4.30 -9.62
CA LEU A 118 -19.56 -3.78 -10.21
C LEU A 118 -20.61 -4.88 -10.40
N ARG A 119 -20.20 -6.05 -10.91
CA ARG A 119 -21.08 -7.23 -11.05
C ARG A 119 -21.64 -7.70 -9.70
N LEU A 120 -20.79 -7.84 -8.68
CA LEU A 120 -21.21 -8.19 -7.32
C LEU A 120 -22.09 -7.12 -6.67
N ALA A 121 -21.92 -5.86 -7.06
CA ALA A 121 -22.73 -4.75 -6.59
C ALA A 121 -24.10 -4.65 -7.27
N HIS A 122 -24.33 -5.42 -8.34
CA HIS A 122 -25.49 -5.28 -9.23
C HIS A 122 -25.54 -3.91 -9.94
N ILE A 123 -24.36 -3.36 -10.28
CA ILE A 123 -24.23 -2.12 -11.07
C ILE A 123 -23.90 -2.51 -12.51
N PRO A 124 -24.61 -1.96 -13.53
CA PRO A 124 -24.27 -2.19 -14.93
C PRO A 124 -22.80 -1.87 -15.24
N LEU A 125 -22.15 -2.74 -16.02
CA LEU A 125 -20.71 -2.62 -16.28
C LEU A 125 -20.39 -1.38 -17.12
N ARG A 126 -21.19 -1.12 -18.18
CA ARG A 126 -20.95 0.00 -19.08
C ARG A 126 -21.63 1.25 -18.57
N SER A 127 -20.97 2.39 -18.75
CA SER A 127 -21.51 3.71 -18.39
C SER A 127 -22.79 4.03 -19.16
N GLU A 128 -22.87 3.63 -20.43
CA GLU A 128 -24.04 3.81 -21.30
C GLU A 128 -25.28 3.03 -20.84
N ASP A 129 -25.10 1.93 -20.10
CA ASP A 129 -26.19 1.07 -19.61
C ASP A 129 -26.73 1.54 -18.24
N ARG A 130 -26.23 2.66 -17.69
CA ARG A 130 -26.59 3.15 -16.34
C ARG A 130 -27.61 4.28 -16.41
N ASP A 131 -28.89 3.93 -16.37
CA ASP A 131 -29.97 4.93 -16.27
C ASP A 131 -30.14 5.46 -14.84
N SER A 132 -29.78 4.66 -13.83
CA SER A 132 -29.92 4.99 -12.41
C SER A 132 -28.76 4.40 -11.58
N GLY A 133 -28.76 4.68 -10.27
CA GLY A 133 -27.72 4.22 -9.35
C GLY A 133 -26.54 5.21 -9.23
N PRO A 134 -25.42 4.78 -8.63
CA PRO A 134 -24.30 5.66 -8.33
C PRO A 134 -23.60 6.19 -9.59
N ILE A 135 -22.93 7.33 -9.44
CA ILE A 135 -21.93 7.80 -10.40
C ILE A 135 -20.60 7.08 -10.13
N ILE A 136 -20.06 6.43 -11.14
CA ILE A 136 -18.83 5.64 -11.09
C ILE A 136 -17.64 6.49 -11.53
N LEU A 137 -16.74 6.76 -10.59
CA LEU A 137 -15.52 7.52 -10.79
C LEU A 137 -14.31 6.58 -10.99
N GLY A 138 -13.47 6.89 -11.97
CA GLY A 138 -12.17 6.26 -12.18
C GLY A 138 -11.03 7.23 -11.92
N GLY A 139 -9.89 6.71 -11.48
CA GLY A 139 -8.66 7.47 -11.30
C GLY A 139 -7.45 6.55 -11.17
N GLY A 140 -6.29 7.12 -10.85
CA GLY A 140 -5.03 6.38 -10.73
C GLY A 140 -4.16 6.44 -11.98
N PRO A 141 -2.88 6.02 -11.89
CA PRO A 141 -1.89 6.21 -12.95
C PRO A 141 -2.23 5.52 -14.27
N SER A 142 -2.94 4.39 -14.24
CA SER A 142 -3.34 3.71 -15.48
C SER A 142 -4.33 4.53 -16.31
N MET A 143 -5.01 5.52 -15.71
CA MET A 143 -5.92 6.44 -16.42
C MET A 143 -5.21 7.50 -17.27
N LEU A 144 -3.87 7.55 -17.24
CA LEU A 144 -3.10 8.30 -18.24
C LEU A 144 -3.23 7.70 -19.66
N ASN A 145 -3.72 6.46 -19.77
CA ASN A 145 -4.37 5.94 -20.97
C ASN A 145 -5.74 5.35 -20.58
N ALA A 146 -6.77 6.19 -20.58
CA ALA A 146 -8.11 5.80 -20.17
C ALA A 146 -8.86 4.94 -21.22
N THR A 147 -8.47 5.02 -22.48
CA THR A 147 -9.21 4.49 -23.65
C THR A 147 -9.56 3.00 -23.57
N PRO A 148 -8.71 2.09 -23.04
CA PRO A 148 -9.07 0.68 -22.85
C PRO A 148 -10.20 0.44 -21.85
N PHE A 149 -10.38 1.37 -20.91
CA PHE A 149 -11.23 1.19 -19.73
C PHE A 149 -12.43 2.13 -19.67
N GLU A 150 -12.42 3.19 -20.49
CA GLU A 150 -13.29 4.34 -20.34
C GLU A 150 -14.77 3.97 -20.30
N ARG A 151 -15.19 2.95 -21.06
CA ARG A 151 -16.60 2.52 -21.13
C ARG A 151 -17.15 2.03 -19.79
N PHE A 152 -16.29 1.70 -18.81
CA PHE A 152 -16.72 1.24 -17.49
C PHE A 152 -16.90 2.37 -16.46
N PHE A 153 -16.50 3.60 -16.78
CA PHE A 153 -16.54 4.75 -15.87
C PHE A 153 -17.45 5.84 -16.41
N ASP A 154 -18.14 6.54 -15.51
CA ASP A 154 -18.94 7.71 -15.90
C ASP A 154 -18.07 8.95 -16.00
N LEU A 155 -17.11 9.06 -15.07
CA LEU A 155 -16.14 10.13 -14.98
C LEU A 155 -14.78 9.55 -14.62
N ILE A 156 -13.72 10.09 -15.21
CA ILE A 156 -12.34 9.73 -14.94
C ILE A 156 -11.60 11.01 -14.54
N VAL A 157 -10.99 10.98 -13.36
CA VAL A 157 -10.12 12.06 -12.88
C VAL A 157 -8.69 11.76 -13.33
N VAL A 158 -8.14 12.64 -14.16
CA VAL A 158 -6.79 12.48 -14.73
C VAL A 158 -5.79 13.25 -13.87
N GLY A 159 -4.87 12.52 -13.22
CA GLY A 159 -3.83 13.10 -12.36
C GLY A 159 -4.16 13.02 -10.87
N GLU A 160 -3.77 14.06 -10.14
CA GLU A 160 -3.91 14.15 -8.69
C GLU A 160 -5.33 14.62 -8.32
N ALA A 161 -6.05 13.79 -7.57
CA ALA A 161 -7.50 13.91 -7.41
C ALA A 161 -7.92 14.78 -6.22
N GLU A 162 -7.01 15.25 -5.38
CA GLU A 162 -7.32 15.95 -4.13
C GLU A 162 -8.29 17.12 -4.34
N SER A 163 -7.90 18.11 -5.13
CA SER A 163 -8.73 19.28 -5.40
C SER A 163 -10.02 18.91 -6.15
N LYS A 164 -9.92 18.01 -7.15
CA LYS A 164 -11.06 17.62 -7.98
C LYS A 164 -12.08 16.77 -7.26
N LEU A 165 -11.68 15.95 -6.30
CA LEU A 165 -12.62 15.22 -5.47
C LEU A 165 -13.48 16.18 -4.64
N VAL A 166 -12.88 17.25 -4.10
CA VAL A 166 -13.63 18.28 -3.36
C VAL A 166 -14.59 19.04 -4.28
N GLU A 167 -14.14 19.44 -5.48
CA GLU A 167 -14.98 20.09 -6.48
C GLU A 167 -16.16 19.19 -6.91
N ILE A 168 -15.89 17.93 -7.23
CA ILE A 168 -16.90 16.93 -7.65
C ILE A 168 -17.94 16.74 -6.55
N LEU A 169 -17.52 16.50 -5.31
CA LEU A 169 -18.46 16.27 -4.20
C LEU A 169 -19.28 17.53 -3.88
N SER A 170 -18.67 18.71 -3.99
CA SER A 170 -19.36 19.99 -3.76
C SER A 170 -20.38 20.28 -4.87
N LEU A 171 -20.00 20.10 -6.14
CA LEU A 171 -20.91 20.29 -7.28
C LEU A 171 -22.04 19.26 -7.25
N TYR A 172 -21.73 17.98 -7.00
CA TYR A 172 -22.73 16.94 -6.80
C TYR A 172 -23.77 17.33 -5.73
N ARG A 173 -23.32 17.94 -4.61
CA ARG A 173 -24.23 18.42 -3.55
C ARG A 173 -25.29 19.38 -4.08
N THR A 174 -24.90 20.30 -4.97
CA THR A 174 -25.81 21.30 -5.55
C THR A 174 -26.77 20.72 -6.58
N LEU A 175 -26.38 19.61 -7.21
CA LEU A 175 -27.17 18.93 -8.24
C LEU A 175 -27.99 17.76 -7.69
N ARG A 176 -28.00 17.56 -6.37
CA ARG A 176 -28.70 16.43 -5.75
C ARG A 176 -30.18 16.47 -6.09
N GLY A 177 -30.71 15.35 -6.59
CA GLY A 177 -32.10 15.24 -7.04
C GLY A 177 -32.30 15.56 -8.53
N ALA A 178 -31.29 16.08 -9.23
CA ALA A 178 -31.32 16.18 -10.69
C ALA A 178 -31.22 14.79 -11.34
N HIS A 179 -31.53 14.73 -12.64
CA HIS A 179 -31.38 13.49 -13.40
C HIS A 179 -29.91 13.09 -13.50
N ARG A 180 -29.61 11.80 -13.37
CA ARG A 180 -28.22 11.28 -13.35
C ARG A 180 -27.39 11.78 -14.54
N ALA A 181 -27.95 11.75 -15.75
CA ALA A 181 -27.29 12.21 -16.97
C ALA A 181 -26.88 13.69 -16.90
N ASP A 182 -27.70 14.55 -16.29
CA ASP A 182 -27.39 15.97 -16.10
C ASP A 182 -26.24 16.15 -15.11
N ILE A 183 -26.25 15.40 -14.01
CA ILE A 183 -25.16 15.43 -13.02
C ILE A 183 -23.83 15.03 -13.68
N VAL A 184 -23.80 13.94 -14.45
CA VAL A 184 -22.59 13.48 -15.13
C VAL A 184 -22.12 14.52 -16.15
N ARG A 185 -23.04 15.14 -16.91
CA ARG A 185 -22.72 16.20 -17.88
C ARG A 185 -22.07 17.42 -17.24
N GLU A 186 -22.62 17.90 -16.13
CA GLU A 186 -22.09 19.05 -15.39
C GLU A 186 -20.73 18.74 -14.76
N LEU A 187 -20.60 17.58 -14.10
CA LEU A 187 -19.33 17.14 -13.52
C LEU A 187 -18.25 16.94 -14.60
N ALA A 188 -18.63 16.47 -15.79
CA ALA A 188 -17.71 16.32 -16.92
C ALA A 188 -17.15 17.67 -17.40
N GLN A 189 -17.78 18.81 -17.10
CA GLN A 189 -17.25 20.13 -17.47
C GLN A 189 -16.03 20.54 -16.64
N LEU A 190 -15.85 19.97 -15.44
CA LEU A 190 -14.71 20.27 -14.59
C LEU A 190 -13.38 19.99 -15.29
N ASP A 191 -12.38 20.85 -15.06
CA ASP A 191 -11.04 20.63 -15.59
C ASP A 191 -10.43 19.35 -15.01
N GLY A 192 -9.69 18.61 -15.85
CA GLY A 192 -9.11 17.31 -15.50
C GLY A 192 -10.09 16.16 -15.30
N VAL A 193 -11.38 16.37 -15.57
CA VAL A 193 -12.40 15.32 -15.59
C VAL A 193 -12.74 14.96 -17.03
N TYR A 194 -12.60 13.67 -17.34
CA TYR A 194 -12.97 13.07 -18.61
C TYR A 194 -14.24 12.23 -18.46
N SER A 195 -15.14 12.27 -19.44
CA SER A 195 -16.30 11.37 -19.52
C SER A 195 -16.38 10.73 -20.91
N PRO A 196 -16.57 9.40 -21.02
CA PRO A 196 -16.82 8.78 -22.31
C PRO A 196 -18.17 9.19 -22.92
N LEU A 197 -19.13 9.63 -22.10
CA LEU A 197 -20.47 10.06 -22.54
C LEU A 197 -20.48 11.52 -23.03
N PHE A 198 -19.65 12.38 -22.42
CA PHE A 198 -19.53 13.81 -22.74
C PHE A 198 -18.07 14.14 -23.01
N ARG A 199 -17.58 13.67 -24.16
CA ARG A 199 -16.17 13.75 -24.52
C ARG A 199 -15.71 15.19 -24.74
N LYS A 200 -14.47 15.46 -24.33
CA LYS A 200 -13.71 16.67 -24.65
C LYS A 200 -12.57 16.28 -25.59
N ASP A 201 -12.17 17.21 -26.46
CA ASP A 201 -11.04 17.00 -27.36
C ASP A 201 -9.71 16.89 -26.61
N ARG A 202 -9.61 17.53 -25.43
CA ARG A 202 -8.42 17.52 -24.60
C ARG A 202 -8.78 17.61 -23.12
N VAL A 203 -8.05 16.88 -22.27
CA VAL A 203 -8.22 16.89 -20.81
C VAL A 203 -6.86 17.11 -20.14
N ARG A 204 -6.74 18.16 -19.33
CA ARG A 204 -5.51 18.49 -18.63
C ARG A 204 -5.36 17.69 -17.34
N ARG A 205 -4.25 16.96 -17.21
CA ARG A 205 -3.87 16.26 -15.99
C ARG A 205 -3.73 17.27 -14.84
N GLN A 206 -4.36 16.95 -13.72
CA GLN A 206 -4.33 17.77 -12.51
C GLN A 206 -3.10 17.47 -11.68
N VAL A 207 -2.54 18.53 -11.08
CA VAL A 207 -1.30 18.52 -10.33
C VAL A 207 -1.48 19.36 -9.08
N ILE A 208 -1.12 18.83 -7.91
CA ILE A 208 -1.00 19.64 -6.71
C ILE A 208 0.34 20.38 -6.75
N GLU A 209 0.26 21.70 -6.74
CA GLU A 209 1.43 22.58 -6.84
C GLU A 209 2.21 22.66 -5.54
N ASP A 210 1.52 22.77 -4.41
CA ASP A 210 2.10 22.87 -3.08
C ASP A 210 1.70 21.67 -2.23
N LEU A 211 2.69 20.86 -1.87
CA LEU A 211 2.43 19.71 -1.01
C LEU A 211 2.22 20.12 0.44
N ASP A 212 2.76 21.25 0.93
CA ASP A 212 2.62 21.63 2.33
C ASP A 212 1.16 21.91 2.72
N SER A 213 0.42 22.61 1.86
CA SER A 213 -1.03 22.84 2.02
C SER A 213 -1.91 21.62 1.67
N SER A 214 -1.35 20.61 1.00
CA SER A 214 -2.10 19.41 0.62
C SER A 214 -2.42 18.52 1.82
N TYR A 215 -3.65 17.97 1.84
CA TYR A 215 -4.13 17.09 2.88
C TYR A 215 -3.22 15.88 3.08
N HIS A 216 -2.87 15.58 4.34
CA HIS A 216 -2.15 14.37 4.72
C HIS A 216 -2.91 13.63 5.84
N PRO A 217 -3.21 12.33 5.68
CA PRO A 217 -3.88 11.55 6.71
C PRO A 217 -2.95 11.25 7.90
N VAL A 218 -3.15 11.96 9.01
CA VAL A 218 -2.43 11.73 10.29
C VAL A 218 -3.12 10.71 11.21
N THR A 219 -4.39 10.40 10.96
CA THR A 219 -5.17 9.40 11.72
C THR A 219 -5.83 8.39 10.78
N PRO A 220 -5.06 7.71 9.90
CA PRO A 220 -5.64 6.73 8.99
C PRO A 220 -6.23 5.53 9.77
N PRO A 221 -7.25 4.85 9.23
CA PRO A 221 -7.74 3.59 9.77
C PRO A 221 -6.60 2.57 9.95
N ILE A 222 -6.50 1.98 11.15
CA ILE A 222 -5.43 1.02 11.46
C ILE A 222 -5.90 -0.39 11.07
N PRO A 223 -5.16 -1.13 10.22
CA PRO A 223 -5.57 -2.46 9.78
C PRO A 223 -5.78 -3.43 10.94
N VAL A 224 -6.87 -4.20 10.90
CA VAL A 224 -7.15 -5.29 11.85
C VAL A 224 -6.68 -6.66 11.35
N VAL A 225 -6.11 -6.69 10.15
CA VAL A 225 -5.42 -7.82 9.53
C VAL A 225 -4.09 -7.28 8.99
N GLY A 226 -3.00 -8.03 9.16
CA GLY A 226 -1.70 -7.66 8.62
C GLY A 226 -1.76 -7.31 7.13
N SER A 227 -1.47 -6.04 6.81
CA SER A 227 -1.36 -5.51 5.45
C SER A 227 0.04 -5.75 4.87
N ILE A 228 0.21 -5.62 3.55
CA ILE A 228 1.49 -5.86 2.85
C ILE A 228 2.61 -4.96 3.38
N HIS A 229 2.27 -3.69 3.62
CA HIS A 229 3.08 -2.70 4.29
C HIS A 229 2.28 -2.10 5.44
N ASN A 230 2.59 -2.52 6.67
CA ASN A 230 1.82 -2.17 7.87
C ASN A 230 2.58 -1.13 8.71
N ARG A 231 2.66 0.10 8.19
CA ARG A 231 3.49 1.21 8.70
C ARG A 231 2.81 2.56 8.49
N PHE A 232 3.24 3.59 9.22
CA PHE A 232 2.74 4.95 9.01
C PHE A 232 3.43 5.59 7.79
N ASN A 233 2.67 5.97 6.76
CA ASN A 233 3.22 6.58 5.55
C ASN A 233 3.26 8.10 5.68
N VAL A 234 4.45 8.68 5.52
CA VAL A 234 4.70 10.13 5.50
C VAL A 234 5.19 10.49 4.10
N GLU A 235 4.35 11.19 3.32
CA GLU A 235 4.74 11.64 1.98
C GLU A 235 5.68 12.83 2.14
N ILE A 236 6.94 12.65 1.78
CA ILE A 236 7.96 13.71 1.86
C ILE A 236 8.11 14.44 0.52
N SER A 237 7.84 13.76 -0.60
CA SER A 237 7.88 14.35 -1.93
C SER A 237 7.02 13.58 -2.93
N ARG A 238 6.65 14.26 -4.02
CA ARG A 238 5.84 13.73 -5.12
C ARG A 238 6.46 14.11 -6.46
N GLY A 239 6.42 13.17 -7.41
CA GLY A 239 7.12 13.28 -8.69
C GLY A 239 8.58 12.86 -8.62
N CYS A 240 9.32 13.01 -9.73
CA CYS A 240 10.73 12.63 -9.83
C CYS A 240 11.46 13.51 -10.86
N GLY A 241 12.64 14.03 -10.50
CA GLY A 241 13.44 14.91 -11.37
C GLY A 241 14.37 14.19 -12.36
N ASN A 242 14.57 12.87 -12.24
CA ASN A 242 15.69 12.13 -12.85
C ASN A 242 15.60 11.88 -14.38
N GLY A 243 14.44 12.05 -15.04
CA GLY A 243 14.36 12.02 -16.51
C GLY A 243 14.49 10.67 -17.23
N CYS A 244 14.38 9.54 -16.52
CA CYS A 244 14.48 8.20 -17.13
C CYS A 244 13.40 7.96 -18.20
N ARG A 245 13.82 7.73 -19.45
CA ARG A 245 12.98 7.75 -20.67
C ARG A 245 11.89 6.68 -20.77
N PHE A 246 11.98 5.63 -19.96
CA PHE A 246 10.99 4.55 -19.88
C PHE A 246 9.95 4.77 -18.77
N CYS A 247 10.22 5.68 -17.82
CA CYS A 247 9.55 5.68 -16.52
C CYS A 247 8.27 6.52 -16.54
N LEU A 248 7.11 5.85 -16.58
CA LEU A 248 5.82 6.53 -16.45
C LEU A 248 5.75 7.39 -15.18
N ALA A 249 6.26 6.89 -14.05
CA ALA A 249 6.25 7.67 -12.82
C ALA A 249 7.14 8.92 -12.91
N GLY A 250 8.18 8.88 -13.73
CA GLY A 250 9.10 9.98 -13.99
C GLY A 250 8.50 11.08 -14.87
N TYR A 251 7.50 10.78 -15.69
CA TYR A 251 6.84 11.74 -16.60
C TYR A 251 5.42 12.07 -16.14
N GLY A 252 4.59 11.06 -15.89
CA GLY A 252 3.18 11.20 -15.50
C GLY A 252 2.93 11.82 -14.13
N TYR A 253 3.95 11.89 -13.25
CA TYR A 253 3.87 12.61 -11.97
C TYR A 253 4.70 13.90 -11.95
N ARG A 254 5.24 14.40 -13.06
CA ARG A 254 5.97 15.69 -13.05
C ARG A 254 5.03 16.85 -12.66
N PRO A 255 5.53 17.95 -12.07
CA PRO A 255 6.93 18.24 -11.69
C PRO A 255 7.36 17.52 -10.40
N TYR A 256 8.58 17.72 -9.89
CA TYR A 256 8.94 17.23 -8.55
C TYR A 256 8.60 18.30 -7.50
N ARG A 257 7.98 17.90 -6.38
CA ARG A 257 7.61 18.78 -5.25
C ARG A 257 7.94 18.10 -3.93
N GLU A 258 8.25 18.89 -2.91
CA GLU A 258 8.61 18.42 -1.57
C GLU A 258 7.71 19.06 -0.52
N ARG A 259 7.54 18.38 0.61
CA ARG A 259 7.05 19.01 1.84
C ARG A 259 8.22 19.61 2.61
N SER A 260 7.98 20.71 3.31
CA SER A 260 8.98 21.29 4.20
C SER A 260 9.23 20.38 5.41
N LEU A 261 10.43 20.53 6.00
CA LEU A 261 10.82 19.81 7.22
C LEU A 261 9.81 20.04 8.36
N GLU A 262 9.29 21.25 8.51
CA GLU A 262 8.31 21.60 9.54
C GLU A 262 6.98 20.84 9.35
N THR A 263 6.44 20.84 8.13
CA THR A 263 5.23 20.07 7.80
C THR A 263 5.45 18.58 8.05
N ILE A 264 6.60 18.03 7.66
CA ILE A 264 6.94 16.62 7.88
C ILE A 264 6.98 16.30 9.39
N ARG A 265 7.60 17.15 10.21
CA ARG A 265 7.63 16.98 11.67
C ARG A 265 6.22 16.96 12.27
N ASN A 266 5.37 17.91 11.87
CA ASN A 266 3.98 17.98 12.34
C ASN A 266 3.17 16.73 11.93
N ILE A 267 3.34 16.24 10.70
CA ILE A 267 2.69 15.00 10.24
C ILE A 267 3.15 13.80 11.07
N ILE A 268 4.45 13.67 11.32
CA ILE A 268 5.01 12.60 12.15
C ILE A 268 4.43 12.66 13.55
N ASP A 269 4.43 13.84 14.19
CA ASP A 269 3.99 13.99 15.57
C ASP A 269 2.53 13.57 15.76
N ARG A 270 1.65 14.16 14.95
CA ARG A 270 0.21 13.86 14.98
C ARG A 270 -0.06 12.40 14.58
N GLY A 271 0.72 11.89 13.62
CA GLY A 271 0.66 10.50 13.15
C GLY A 271 0.96 9.50 14.27
N MET A 272 2.06 9.72 14.97
CA MET A 272 2.52 8.84 16.04
C MET A 272 1.56 8.84 17.23
N GLU A 273 1.06 10.01 17.63
CA GLU A 273 0.02 10.14 18.66
C GLU A 273 -1.29 9.43 18.25
N GLY A 274 -1.69 9.54 16.98
CA GLY A 274 -2.94 8.98 16.48
C GLY A 274 -2.91 7.49 16.15
N THR A 275 -1.73 6.87 16.04
CA THR A 275 -1.60 5.51 15.48
C THR A 275 -0.71 4.55 16.29
N GLY A 276 0.33 5.05 16.97
CA GLY A 276 1.27 4.21 17.71
C GLY A 276 2.08 3.23 16.85
N TYR A 277 2.21 3.47 15.54
CA TYR A 277 2.98 2.61 14.64
C TYR A 277 4.45 2.45 15.09
N GLU A 278 4.99 1.27 14.85
CA GLU A 278 6.38 0.90 15.14
C GLU A 278 7.37 1.20 14.00
N GLU A 279 6.85 1.59 12.82
CA GLU A 279 7.62 1.93 11.63
C GLU A 279 6.98 3.12 10.89
N ILE A 280 7.82 4.07 10.48
CA ILE A 280 7.47 5.21 9.62
C ILE A 280 8.08 4.99 8.24
N SER A 281 7.29 5.10 7.18
CA SER A 281 7.77 5.06 5.79
C SER A 281 7.82 6.47 5.22
N LEU A 282 9.00 6.91 4.76
CA LEU A 282 9.16 8.19 4.06
C LEU A 282 8.84 7.99 2.58
N LEU A 283 7.56 8.15 2.24
CA LEU A 283 7.02 7.90 0.91
C LEU A 283 7.50 8.96 -0.09
N SER A 284 8.14 8.48 -1.16
CA SER A 284 8.61 9.25 -2.31
C SER A 284 9.02 8.30 -3.44
N LEU A 285 9.24 8.81 -4.66
CA LEU A 285 9.83 8.02 -5.76
C LEU A 285 11.35 7.86 -5.63
N SER A 286 12.00 8.81 -4.96
CA SER A 286 13.44 8.81 -4.66
C SER A 286 13.67 9.57 -3.36
N SER A 287 13.83 8.84 -2.25
CA SER A 287 13.97 9.48 -0.93
C SER A 287 15.26 10.28 -0.82
N GLY A 288 16.34 9.78 -1.45
CA GLY A 288 17.67 10.39 -1.41
C GLY A 288 17.75 11.77 -2.07
N ASP A 289 16.78 12.12 -2.92
CA ASP A 289 16.73 13.42 -3.59
C ASP A 289 16.04 14.49 -2.72
N HIS A 290 15.53 14.13 -1.53
CA HIS A 290 14.83 15.07 -0.64
C HIS A 290 15.80 15.92 0.18
N ARG A 291 15.71 17.25 0.07
CA ARG A 291 16.66 18.21 0.67
C ARG A 291 16.86 18.10 2.18
N ALA A 292 15.82 17.69 2.92
CA ALA A 292 15.86 17.55 4.38
C ALA A 292 15.77 16.08 4.86
N LEU A 293 16.11 15.09 4.01
CA LEU A 293 15.94 13.66 4.37
C LEU A 293 16.59 13.32 5.72
N PHE A 294 17.86 13.70 5.91
CA PHE A 294 18.61 13.35 7.10
C PHE A 294 18.18 14.13 8.35
N ASP A 295 17.67 15.36 8.18
CA ASP A 295 17.05 16.11 9.27
C ASP A 295 15.76 15.43 9.76
N VAL A 296 14.97 14.87 8.84
CA VAL A 296 13.77 14.09 9.17
C VAL A 296 14.14 12.79 9.88
N ILE A 297 15.14 12.05 9.39
CA ILE A 297 15.59 10.80 10.02
C ILE A 297 16.13 11.06 11.43
N SER A 298 16.93 12.11 11.60
CA SER A 298 17.50 12.49 12.90
C SER A 298 16.41 12.89 13.88
N TYR A 299 15.42 13.68 13.42
CA TYR A 299 14.24 14.02 14.22
C TYR A 299 13.48 12.81 14.73
N ILE A 300 13.21 11.82 13.86
CA ILE A 300 12.53 10.58 14.25
C ILE A 300 13.36 9.83 15.30
N LYS A 301 14.69 9.70 15.11
CA LYS A 301 15.60 9.02 16.05
C LYS A 301 15.56 9.65 17.44
N GLU A 302 15.68 10.98 17.49
CA GLU A 302 15.79 11.73 18.73
C GLU A 302 14.49 11.71 19.54
N LYS A 303 13.35 11.88 18.85
CA LYS A 303 12.05 12.00 19.51
C LYS A 303 11.35 10.65 19.76
N TYR A 304 11.51 9.69 18.85
CA TYR A 304 10.74 8.43 18.86
C TYR A 304 11.65 7.20 18.99
N SER A 305 12.11 6.94 20.22
CA SER A 305 12.91 5.75 20.53
C SER A 305 12.16 4.45 20.21
N GLY A 306 12.84 3.52 19.52
CA GLY A 306 12.27 2.22 19.15
C GLY A 306 11.26 2.25 17.99
N VAL A 307 11.22 3.36 17.22
CA VAL A 307 10.53 3.46 15.94
C VAL A 307 11.56 3.31 14.82
N SER A 308 11.23 2.47 13.84
CA SER A 308 12.07 2.24 12.66
C SER A 308 11.66 3.14 11.50
N VAL A 309 12.62 3.46 10.63
CA VAL A 309 12.36 4.21 9.39
C VAL A 309 12.48 3.29 8.18
N ALA A 310 11.52 3.36 7.28
CA ALA A 310 11.53 2.68 5.99
C ALA A 310 11.69 3.68 4.84
N LEU A 311 12.64 3.37 3.96
CA LEU A 311 12.95 4.15 2.75
C LEU A 311 12.62 3.29 1.52
N PRO A 312 11.66 3.68 0.67
CA PRO A 312 11.23 2.88 -0.48
C PRO A 312 12.31 2.76 -1.57
N SER A 313 13.14 3.77 -1.76
CA SER A 313 14.22 3.78 -2.76
C SER A 313 15.31 4.77 -2.36
N LEU A 314 16.57 4.35 -2.45
CA LEU A 314 17.75 5.20 -2.28
C LEU A 314 18.58 5.13 -3.55
N LYS A 315 18.80 6.28 -4.19
CA LYS A 315 19.71 6.41 -5.33
C LYS A 315 21.15 6.41 -4.81
N ILE A 316 22.05 5.82 -5.58
CA ILE A 316 23.49 5.87 -5.29
C ILE A 316 24.07 7.16 -5.84
N GLY A 317 25.04 7.73 -5.12
CA GLY A 317 25.69 9.00 -5.46
C GLY A 317 25.09 10.20 -4.74
N THR A 318 23.89 10.05 -4.15
CA THR A 318 23.26 11.11 -3.33
C THR A 318 23.51 10.93 -1.83
N ILE A 319 24.19 9.85 -1.42
CA ILE A 319 24.37 9.49 -0.01
C ILE A 319 25.86 9.47 0.36
N ARG A 320 26.23 10.25 1.37
CA ARG A 320 27.58 10.39 1.93
C ARG A 320 27.90 9.29 2.95
N GLU A 321 29.18 9.14 3.30
CA GLU A 321 29.61 8.10 4.24
C GLU A 321 29.00 8.27 5.65
N ASP A 322 28.87 9.51 6.13
CA ASP A 322 28.23 9.86 7.40
C ASP A 322 26.73 9.51 7.41
N GLU A 323 26.08 9.69 6.26
CA GLU A 323 24.67 9.39 6.06
C GLU A 323 24.36 7.88 6.04
N ILE A 324 25.26 7.05 5.51
CA ILE A 324 25.15 5.58 5.58
C ILE A 324 25.14 5.11 7.04
N GLY A 325 25.93 5.75 7.92
CA GLY A 325 25.91 5.47 9.36
C GLY A 325 24.56 5.78 10.01
N ILE A 326 23.98 6.95 9.70
CA ILE A 326 22.66 7.35 10.21
C ILE A 326 21.58 6.35 9.78
N ILE A 327 21.58 5.94 8.51
CA ILE A 327 20.63 4.96 7.97
C ILE A 327 20.83 3.60 8.65
N GLY A 328 22.07 3.18 8.88
CA GLY A 328 22.37 1.86 9.48
C GLY A 328 21.89 1.71 10.91
N ASP A 329 21.82 2.82 11.65
CA ASP A 329 21.37 2.83 13.04
C ASP A 329 19.84 2.74 13.19
N ILE A 330 19.06 3.19 12.19
CA ILE A 330 17.61 3.45 12.34
C ILE A 330 16.77 2.66 11.34
N ALA A 331 17.30 2.44 10.13
CA ALA A 331 16.52 1.87 9.04
C ALA A 331 16.48 0.34 9.14
N ARG A 332 15.28 -0.21 9.15
CA ARG A 332 15.05 -1.67 9.09
C ARG A 332 15.08 -2.24 7.67
N THR A 333 15.49 -1.43 6.70
CA THR A 333 15.27 -1.73 5.29
C THR A 333 16.45 -2.43 4.64
N GLY A 334 16.14 -3.41 3.79
CA GLY A 334 17.09 -3.88 2.78
C GLY A 334 17.38 -2.75 1.80
N PHE A 335 18.66 -2.47 1.56
CA PHE A 335 19.08 -1.48 0.58
C PHE A 335 18.73 -1.99 -0.82
N THR A 336 18.07 -1.15 -1.61
CA THR A 336 17.57 -1.50 -2.93
C THR A 336 18.07 -0.52 -3.97
N PHE A 337 18.71 -1.04 -5.03
CA PHE A 337 19.30 -0.24 -6.08
C PHE A 337 18.68 -0.57 -7.43
N ALA A 338 18.25 0.48 -8.14
CA ALA A 338 17.70 0.34 -9.48
C ALA A 338 18.79 0.68 -10.50
N LEU A 339 19.54 -0.33 -10.95
CA LEU A 339 20.58 -0.17 -11.97
C LEU A 339 19.95 0.02 -13.36
N GLU A 340 18.82 -0.64 -13.60
CA GLU A 340 18.05 -0.70 -14.85
C GLU A 340 18.79 -1.36 -16.03
N SER A 341 20.09 -1.14 -16.17
CA SER A 341 20.94 -1.89 -17.10
C SER A 341 22.35 -2.06 -16.54
N ALA A 342 22.99 -3.18 -16.89
CA ALA A 342 24.37 -3.46 -16.55
C ALA A 342 25.35 -2.61 -17.37
N SER A 343 25.09 -2.32 -18.64
CA SER A 343 26.03 -1.53 -19.44
C SER A 343 25.84 -0.02 -19.26
N SER A 344 26.95 0.73 -19.28
CA SER A 344 26.92 2.20 -19.24
C SER A 344 26.23 2.78 -20.48
N GLY A 345 26.50 2.21 -21.66
CA GLY A 345 25.87 2.62 -22.92
C GLY A 345 24.34 2.53 -22.84
N MET A 346 23.80 1.41 -22.37
CA MET A 346 22.35 1.29 -22.18
C MET A 346 21.82 2.24 -21.11
N ARG A 347 22.54 2.46 -19.99
CA ARG A 347 22.15 3.47 -18.99
C ARG A 347 22.07 4.88 -19.57
N CYS A 348 22.96 5.26 -20.48
CA CYS A 348 22.88 6.54 -21.18
C CYS A 348 21.65 6.62 -22.09
N ARG A 349 21.36 5.56 -22.86
CA ARG A 349 20.18 5.50 -23.74
C ARG A 349 18.87 5.62 -23.00
N ILE A 350 18.73 4.96 -21.84
CA ILE A 350 17.50 5.04 -21.02
C ILE A 350 17.47 6.28 -20.10
N ASN A 351 18.52 7.10 -20.13
CA ASN A 351 18.74 8.27 -19.28
C ASN A 351 18.69 7.95 -17.78
N LYS A 352 19.45 6.95 -17.35
CA LYS A 352 19.62 6.56 -15.95
C LYS A 352 21.03 6.87 -15.48
N ASN A 353 21.22 8.08 -14.94
CA ASN A 353 22.52 8.54 -14.46
C ASN A 353 22.87 7.90 -13.10
N ILE A 354 23.64 6.81 -13.13
CA ILE A 354 24.19 6.14 -11.94
C ILE A 354 25.69 5.97 -12.16
N ASP A 355 26.47 6.55 -11.27
CA ASP A 355 27.90 6.29 -11.13
C ASP A 355 28.08 4.94 -10.40
N LEU A 356 28.50 3.93 -11.16
CA LEU A 356 28.68 2.59 -10.62
C LEU A 356 29.94 2.51 -9.77
N ASP A 357 30.98 3.29 -10.06
CA ASP A 357 32.22 3.23 -9.29
C ASP A 357 32.01 3.76 -7.87
N VAL A 358 31.19 4.82 -7.73
CA VAL A 358 30.73 5.30 -6.42
C VAL A 358 29.96 4.22 -5.66
N LEU A 359 29.07 3.47 -6.32
CA LEU A 359 28.35 2.35 -5.68
C LEU A 359 29.32 1.32 -5.11
N LEU A 360 30.24 0.86 -5.97
CA LEU A 360 31.14 -0.23 -5.66
C LEU A 360 32.13 0.18 -4.56
N GLY A 361 32.54 1.44 -4.52
CA GLY A 361 33.35 2.02 -3.45
C GLY A 361 32.67 2.05 -2.08
N GLN A 362 31.34 2.12 -2.02
CA GLN A 362 30.56 2.17 -0.78
C GLN A 362 30.28 0.79 -0.16
N LEU A 363 30.54 -0.32 -0.87
CA LEU A 363 30.24 -1.68 -0.40
C LEU A 363 30.90 -2.06 0.93
N PRO A 364 32.19 -1.74 1.18
CA PRO A 364 32.83 -2.06 2.46
C PRO A 364 32.14 -1.35 3.64
N LEU A 365 31.69 -0.12 3.43
CA LEU A 365 30.99 0.67 4.44
C LEU A 365 29.61 0.08 4.74
N LEU A 366 28.84 -0.28 3.71
CA LEU A 366 27.56 -0.97 3.88
C LEU A 366 27.73 -2.28 4.67
N LYS A 367 28.75 -3.06 4.36
CA LYS A 367 29.06 -4.29 5.10
C LYS A 367 29.41 -4.03 6.56
N LYS A 368 30.20 -2.98 6.83
CA LYS A 368 30.59 -2.55 8.18
C LYS A 368 29.36 -2.23 9.06
N TYR A 369 28.34 -1.60 8.47
CA TYR A 369 27.08 -1.28 9.15
C TYR A 369 26.06 -2.44 9.17
N GLY A 370 26.44 -3.63 8.70
CA GLY A 370 25.66 -4.85 8.88
C GLY A 370 24.80 -5.26 7.69
N TRP A 371 24.83 -4.53 6.57
CA TRP A 371 24.15 -4.98 5.35
C TRP A 371 24.88 -6.15 4.73
N ARG A 372 24.30 -7.34 4.91
CA ARG A 372 24.80 -8.59 4.31
C ARG A 372 24.07 -8.95 3.01
N LYS A 373 22.95 -8.28 2.72
CA LYS A 373 22.09 -8.59 1.59
C LYS A 373 21.52 -7.34 0.96
N LEU A 374 21.67 -7.20 -0.36
CA LEU A 374 21.17 -6.06 -1.14
C LEU A 374 20.21 -6.52 -2.23
N LYS A 375 19.31 -5.64 -2.68
CA LYS A 375 18.42 -5.87 -3.82
C LYS A 375 18.86 -5.03 -5.00
N LEU A 376 18.96 -5.63 -6.19
CA LEU A 376 19.26 -4.93 -7.44
C LEU A 376 18.09 -5.12 -8.42
N TYR A 377 17.73 -4.07 -9.16
CA TYR A 377 16.79 -4.15 -10.28
C TYR A 377 17.52 -3.91 -11.60
N VAL A 378 17.22 -4.76 -12.57
CA VAL A 378 17.62 -4.59 -13.98
C VAL A 378 16.41 -4.83 -14.87
N MET A 379 16.37 -4.12 -15.98
CA MET A 379 15.41 -4.28 -17.04
C MET A 379 16.07 -4.91 -18.26
N ILE A 380 15.32 -5.69 -19.03
CA ILE A 380 15.78 -6.34 -20.26
C ILE A 380 14.77 -6.12 -21.40
N GLY A 381 15.20 -6.32 -22.64
CA GLY A 381 14.33 -6.23 -23.81
C GLY A 381 14.17 -4.82 -24.35
N PHE A 382 15.13 -3.93 -24.10
CA PHE A 382 15.21 -2.66 -24.82
C PHE A 382 15.67 -2.90 -26.27
N PRO A 383 15.18 -2.13 -27.27
CA PRO A 383 15.51 -2.36 -28.68
C PRO A 383 17.00 -2.32 -29.03
N TRP A 384 17.80 -1.56 -28.27
CA TRP A 384 19.25 -1.41 -28.51
C TRP A 384 20.11 -2.39 -27.71
N GLU A 385 19.50 -3.24 -26.87
CA GLU A 385 20.20 -4.13 -25.96
C GLU A 385 20.80 -5.34 -26.69
N ARG A 386 22.11 -5.55 -26.50
CA ARG A 386 22.87 -6.66 -27.07
C ARG A 386 23.18 -7.72 -26.02
N GLU A 387 23.63 -8.91 -26.46
CA GLU A 387 24.02 -9.99 -25.54
C GLU A 387 25.20 -9.59 -24.64
N GLU A 388 26.10 -8.75 -25.13
CA GLU A 388 27.23 -8.23 -24.34
C GLU A 388 26.73 -7.40 -23.15
N ASP A 389 25.68 -6.60 -23.33
CA ASP A 389 25.09 -5.78 -22.28
C ASP A 389 24.55 -6.65 -21.12
N ILE A 390 24.00 -7.82 -21.46
CA ILE A 390 23.50 -8.80 -20.49
C ILE A 390 24.67 -9.50 -19.79
N SER A 391 25.72 -9.85 -20.54
CA SER A 391 26.87 -10.60 -20.04
C SER A 391 27.67 -9.81 -18.99
N ILE A 392 27.72 -8.47 -19.11
CA ILE A 392 28.37 -7.54 -18.16
C ILE A 392 27.80 -7.68 -16.74
N ILE A 393 26.57 -8.18 -16.58
CA ILE A 393 25.96 -8.35 -15.25
C ILE A 393 26.83 -9.19 -14.31
N ARG A 394 27.58 -10.15 -14.85
CA ARG A 394 28.50 -10.98 -14.06
C ARG A 394 29.60 -10.14 -13.45
N GLU A 395 30.21 -9.25 -14.24
CA GLU A 395 31.35 -8.44 -13.84
C GLU A 395 30.96 -7.43 -12.77
N ILE A 396 29.79 -6.80 -12.92
CA ILE A 396 29.24 -5.85 -11.94
C ILE A 396 28.98 -6.49 -10.58
N LEU A 397 28.72 -7.80 -10.53
CA LEU A 397 28.43 -8.51 -9.29
C LEU A 397 29.70 -9.02 -8.58
N LEU A 398 30.86 -9.08 -9.25
CA LEU A 398 32.11 -9.55 -8.64
C LEU A 398 32.53 -8.77 -7.39
N PRO A 399 32.45 -7.42 -7.34
CA PRO A 399 32.81 -6.68 -6.14
C PRO A 399 31.88 -6.99 -4.94
N PHE A 400 30.60 -7.26 -5.19
CA PHE A 400 29.67 -7.67 -4.14
C PHE A 400 30.03 -9.05 -3.57
N GLU A 401 30.43 -9.99 -4.43
CA GLU A 401 30.91 -11.31 -4.02
C GLU A 401 32.20 -11.22 -3.20
N LYS A 402 33.15 -10.37 -3.63
CA LYS A 402 34.40 -10.08 -2.91
C LYS A 402 34.11 -9.54 -1.52
N GLU A 403 33.10 -8.67 -1.40
CA GLU A 403 32.62 -8.18 -0.12
C GLU A 403 31.68 -9.15 0.62
N HIS A 404 31.48 -10.38 0.15
CA HIS A 404 30.61 -11.37 0.79
C HIS A 404 29.19 -10.84 1.05
N ILE A 405 28.66 -10.02 0.14
CA ILE A 405 27.30 -9.49 0.17
C ILE A 405 26.42 -10.33 -0.77
N ASP A 406 25.31 -10.85 -0.25
CA ASP A 406 24.35 -11.60 -1.05
C ASP A 406 23.46 -10.66 -1.86
N ILE A 407 23.17 -11.03 -3.11
CA ILE A 407 22.35 -10.21 -4.00
C ILE A 407 21.00 -10.88 -4.28
N ASN A 408 19.92 -10.13 -4.10
CA ASN A 408 18.64 -10.45 -4.74
C ASN A 408 18.52 -9.62 -6.02
N LEU A 409 18.81 -10.23 -7.16
CA LEU A 409 18.65 -9.57 -8.47
C LEU A 409 17.21 -9.76 -8.94
N SER A 410 16.53 -8.68 -9.27
CA SER A 410 15.18 -8.69 -9.84
C SER A 410 15.25 -8.21 -11.30
N VAL A 411 14.83 -9.06 -12.22
CA VAL A 411 14.86 -8.83 -13.66
C VAL A 411 13.45 -8.60 -14.18
N SER A 412 13.19 -7.50 -14.89
CA SER A 412 11.87 -7.22 -15.47
C SER A 412 11.98 -6.90 -16.96
N PRO A 413 11.09 -7.42 -17.82
CA PRO A 413 10.99 -6.95 -19.18
C PRO A 413 10.66 -5.45 -19.25
N PHE A 414 11.22 -4.76 -20.25
CA PHE A 414 10.83 -3.40 -20.60
C PHE A 414 9.39 -3.41 -21.13
N ILE A 415 8.58 -2.48 -20.60
CA ILE A 415 7.19 -2.27 -20.99
C ILE A 415 7.06 -0.81 -21.43
N PRO A 416 6.80 -0.55 -22.72
CA PRO A 416 6.57 0.81 -23.20
C PRO A 416 5.28 1.36 -22.57
N LYS A 417 5.37 2.56 -21.98
CA LYS A 417 4.26 3.21 -21.27
C LYS A 417 3.83 4.50 -21.97
N PRO A 418 2.53 4.85 -21.96
CA PRO A 418 2.02 6.10 -22.53
C PRO A 418 2.69 7.30 -21.88
N HIS A 419 2.78 8.42 -22.60
CA HIS A 419 3.37 9.69 -22.10
C HIS A 419 4.83 9.58 -21.66
N THR A 420 5.57 8.61 -22.19
CA THR A 420 7.03 8.49 -22.01
C THR A 420 7.73 8.63 -23.35
N PRO A 421 9.01 9.06 -23.41
CA PRO A 421 9.77 9.04 -24.65
C PRO A 421 9.79 7.67 -25.33
N PHE A 422 9.65 6.58 -24.57
CA PHE A 422 9.66 5.21 -25.11
C PHE A 422 8.27 4.66 -25.45
N GLN A 423 7.22 5.49 -25.45
CA GLN A 423 5.86 5.05 -25.80
C GLN A 423 5.76 4.49 -27.24
N TRP A 424 6.65 4.93 -28.13
CA TRP A 424 6.71 4.53 -29.54
C TRP A 424 7.54 3.26 -29.79
N LEU A 425 8.41 2.87 -28.85
CA LEU A 425 9.27 1.71 -29.04
C LEU A 425 8.49 0.40 -29.05
N PRO A 426 8.96 -0.63 -29.78
CA PRO A 426 8.41 -1.97 -29.67
C PRO A 426 8.72 -2.59 -28.31
N MET A 427 7.92 -3.58 -27.92
CA MET A 427 8.26 -4.53 -26.87
C MET A 427 8.81 -5.81 -27.50
N GLU A 428 9.87 -6.35 -26.89
CA GLU A 428 10.50 -7.60 -27.32
C GLU A 428 9.57 -8.81 -27.20
N SER A 429 9.78 -9.83 -28.07
CA SER A 429 8.96 -11.04 -28.07
C SER A 429 9.14 -11.92 -26.82
N GLU A 430 8.15 -12.75 -26.51
CA GLU A 430 8.18 -13.69 -25.39
C GLU A 430 9.43 -14.58 -25.42
N ASP A 431 9.75 -15.16 -26.58
CA ASP A 431 10.84 -16.12 -26.74
C ASP A 431 12.19 -15.46 -26.46
N ILE A 432 12.43 -14.27 -27.02
CA ILE A 432 13.68 -13.53 -26.80
C ILE A 432 13.80 -13.07 -25.34
N LEU A 433 12.71 -12.59 -24.72
CA LEU A 433 12.72 -12.23 -23.30
C LEU A 433 13.06 -13.43 -22.40
N ASN A 434 12.46 -14.58 -22.68
CA ASN A 434 12.74 -15.83 -21.94
C ASN A 434 14.18 -16.31 -22.15
N GLU A 435 14.72 -16.17 -23.35
CA GLU A 435 16.12 -16.48 -23.65
C GLU A 435 17.07 -15.57 -22.86
N LYS A 436 16.84 -14.26 -22.86
CA LYS A 436 17.62 -13.27 -22.08
C LYS A 436 17.57 -13.58 -20.58
N ILE A 437 16.39 -13.92 -20.03
CA ILE A 437 16.26 -14.36 -18.62
C ILE A 437 17.07 -15.62 -18.35
N LEU A 438 17.03 -16.60 -19.27
CA LEU A 438 17.78 -17.83 -19.14
C LEU A 438 19.30 -17.59 -19.20
N MET A 439 19.75 -16.68 -20.06
CA MET A 439 21.14 -16.25 -20.16
C MET A 439 21.64 -15.68 -18.82
N ILE A 440 20.89 -14.75 -18.21
CA ILE A 440 21.21 -14.21 -16.88
C ILE A 440 21.27 -15.32 -15.82
N LYS A 441 20.29 -16.21 -15.80
CA LYS A 441 20.26 -17.33 -14.83
C LYS A 441 21.45 -18.27 -15.00
N LYS A 442 21.85 -18.56 -16.24
CA LYS A 442 23.03 -19.38 -16.55
C LYS A 442 24.32 -18.67 -16.11
N ALA A 443 24.47 -17.38 -16.42
CA ALA A 443 25.64 -16.58 -16.06
C ALA A 443 25.85 -16.45 -14.54
N LEU A 444 24.77 -16.50 -13.76
CA LEU A 444 24.77 -16.33 -12.30
C LEU A 444 24.59 -17.65 -11.53
N LYS A 445 24.58 -18.80 -12.19
CA LYS A 445 24.44 -20.11 -11.54
C LYS A 445 25.62 -20.38 -10.60
N GLY A 446 25.32 -20.86 -9.38
CA GLY A 446 26.34 -21.22 -8.38
C GLY A 446 26.98 -20.03 -7.66
N ARG A 447 26.51 -18.80 -7.93
CA ARG A 447 26.96 -17.56 -7.28
C ARG A 447 26.10 -17.19 -6.07
N ARG A 448 26.54 -16.19 -5.31
CA ARG A 448 25.79 -15.59 -4.17
C ARG A 448 24.66 -14.66 -4.63
N VAL A 449 23.94 -15.06 -5.67
CA VAL A 449 22.90 -14.24 -6.31
C VAL A 449 21.61 -15.04 -6.43
N LYS A 450 20.53 -14.53 -5.83
CA LYS A 450 19.17 -15.01 -6.02
C LYS A 450 18.50 -14.19 -7.11
N VAL A 451 18.35 -14.78 -8.29
CA VAL A 451 17.62 -14.17 -9.41
C VAL A 451 16.12 -14.38 -9.24
N ARG A 452 15.36 -13.29 -9.25
CA ARG A 452 13.91 -13.25 -9.42
C ARG A 452 13.63 -12.55 -10.74
N TYR A 453 12.61 -12.99 -11.45
CA TYR A 453 12.24 -12.36 -12.71
C TYR A 453 10.73 -12.23 -12.82
N ARG A 454 10.30 -11.23 -13.56
CA ARG A 454 8.91 -11.09 -13.97
C ARG A 454 8.66 -11.94 -15.22
N ASP A 455 7.50 -12.60 -15.22
CA ASP A 455 7.05 -13.44 -16.31
C ASP A 455 6.82 -12.62 -17.59
N ALA A 456 7.29 -13.15 -18.73
CA ALA A 456 7.26 -12.46 -20.03
C ALA A 456 5.81 -12.26 -20.53
N LYS A 457 4.97 -13.30 -20.45
CA LYS A 457 3.55 -13.22 -20.82
C LYS A 457 2.81 -12.16 -20.03
N THR A 458 3.00 -12.13 -18.71
CA THR A 458 2.42 -11.10 -17.84
C THR A 458 2.82 -9.70 -18.31
N SER A 459 4.10 -9.49 -18.61
CA SER A 459 4.63 -8.20 -19.07
C SER A 459 4.08 -7.80 -20.44
N MET A 460 3.87 -8.75 -21.35
CA MET A 460 3.26 -8.50 -22.66
C MET A 460 1.81 -8.07 -22.52
N ILE A 461 1.01 -8.75 -21.68
CA ILE A 461 -0.38 -8.34 -21.44
C ILE A 461 -0.43 -6.93 -20.83
N GLU A 462 0.46 -6.60 -19.91
CA GLU A 462 0.56 -5.24 -19.38
C GLU A 462 0.92 -4.20 -20.44
N ALA A 463 1.82 -4.52 -21.39
CA ALA A 463 2.15 -3.62 -22.49
C ALA A 463 0.95 -3.42 -23.43
N ILE A 464 0.23 -4.50 -23.74
CA ILE A 464 -0.98 -4.46 -24.57
C ILE A 464 -2.04 -3.57 -23.91
N VAL A 465 -2.35 -3.81 -22.65
CA VAL A 465 -3.36 -3.04 -21.92
C VAL A 465 -2.91 -1.59 -21.73
N SER A 466 -1.64 -1.35 -21.38
CA SER A 466 -1.11 0.00 -21.17
C SER A 466 -1.10 0.84 -22.44
N ARG A 467 -0.92 0.24 -23.63
CA ARG A 467 -0.95 0.91 -24.94
C ARG A 467 -2.22 0.62 -25.74
N GLY A 468 -3.26 0.15 -25.06
CA GLY A 468 -4.52 -0.26 -25.66
C GLY A 468 -5.35 0.93 -26.13
N ASP A 469 -6.39 0.60 -26.89
CA ASP A 469 -7.45 1.49 -27.35
C ASP A 469 -8.82 0.92 -26.98
N GLU A 470 -9.90 1.56 -27.43
CA GLU A 470 -11.29 1.21 -27.09
C GLU A 470 -11.70 -0.19 -27.57
N ARG A 471 -10.98 -0.77 -28.55
CA ARG A 471 -11.21 -2.13 -29.04
C ARG A 471 -10.94 -3.18 -27.96
N LEU A 472 -10.15 -2.84 -26.94
CA LEU A 472 -9.87 -3.75 -25.82
C LEU A 472 -10.99 -3.78 -24.77
N ALA A 473 -11.93 -2.83 -24.75
CA ALA A 473 -12.98 -2.82 -23.72
C ALA A 473 -13.80 -4.14 -23.66
N PRO A 474 -14.27 -4.70 -24.79
CA PRO A 474 -14.96 -6.01 -24.79
C PRO A 474 -14.11 -7.19 -24.30
N MET A 475 -12.78 -7.09 -24.32
CA MET A 475 -11.88 -8.12 -23.79
C MET A 475 -12.10 -8.31 -22.28
N PHE A 476 -12.21 -7.21 -21.52
CA PHE A 476 -12.38 -7.29 -20.07
C PHE A 476 -13.72 -7.89 -19.67
N GLU A 477 -14.78 -7.61 -20.44
CA GLU A 477 -16.09 -8.27 -20.27
C GLU A 477 -16.02 -9.77 -20.57
N PHE A 478 -15.29 -10.15 -21.63
CA PHE A 478 -15.04 -11.55 -21.96
C PHE A 478 -14.27 -12.27 -20.83
N LEU A 479 -13.20 -11.66 -20.32
CA LEU A 479 -12.40 -12.19 -19.22
C LEU A 479 -13.26 -12.38 -17.96
N LEU A 480 -14.07 -11.39 -17.60
CA LEU A 480 -15.00 -11.49 -16.48
C LEU A 480 -16.01 -12.63 -16.67
N LYS A 481 -16.58 -12.77 -17.88
CA LYS A 481 -17.53 -13.85 -18.21
C LYS A 481 -16.89 -15.24 -18.09
N LYS A 482 -15.58 -15.36 -18.36
CA LYS A 482 -14.78 -16.57 -18.12
C LYS A 482 -14.34 -16.72 -16.66
N GLY A 483 -14.72 -15.81 -15.78
CA GLY A 483 -14.47 -15.82 -14.34
C GLY A 483 -13.15 -15.18 -13.91
N SER A 484 -12.48 -14.40 -14.76
CA SER A 484 -11.20 -13.77 -14.43
C SER A 484 -11.40 -12.66 -13.42
N LYS A 485 -10.54 -12.65 -12.41
CA LYS A 485 -10.48 -11.70 -11.30
C LYS A 485 -9.18 -11.96 -10.55
N LEU A 486 -8.73 -10.97 -9.79
CA LEU A 486 -7.51 -10.99 -9.00
C LEU A 486 -6.27 -11.33 -9.85
N GLU A 487 -6.23 -10.88 -11.10
CA GLU A 487 -5.19 -11.24 -12.08
C GLU A 487 -3.79 -10.72 -11.75
N ALA A 488 -3.65 -9.82 -10.78
CA ALA A 488 -2.37 -9.48 -10.18
C ALA A 488 -1.74 -10.64 -9.38
N TRP A 489 -2.55 -11.61 -8.95
CA TRP A 489 -2.14 -12.79 -8.21
C TRP A 489 -1.86 -13.92 -9.20
N ARG A 490 -0.66 -14.50 -9.10
CA ARG A 490 -0.16 -15.50 -10.06
C ARG A 490 -1.10 -16.70 -10.20
N GLU A 491 -1.73 -17.12 -9.12
CA GLU A 491 -2.69 -18.22 -9.07
C GLU A 491 -4.01 -17.93 -9.81
N SER A 492 -4.30 -16.66 -10.13
CA SER A 492 -5.53 -16.24 -10.78
C SER A 492 -5.31 -15.69 -12.19
N PHE A 493 -4.06 -15.41 -12.58
CA PHE A 493 -3.73 -14.91 -13.91
C PHE A 493 -3.85 -16.01 -14.97
N ARG A 494 -4.62 -15.73 -16.03
CA ARG A 494 -4.95 -16.67 -17.12
C ARG A 494 -4.63 -16.07 -18.49
N PRO A 495 -3.35 -15.98 -18.87
CA PRO A 495 -2.92 -15.35 -20.12
C PRO A 495 -3.52 -15.99 -21.38
N GLU A 496 -3.83 -17.29 -21.33
CA GLU A 496 -4.47 -18.04 -22.43
C GLU A 496 -5.82 -17.45 -22.86
N LEU A 497 -6.56 -16.80 -21.94
CA LEU A 497 -7.84 -16.18 -22.26
C LEU A 497 -7.67 -14.89 -23.08
N TYR A 498 -6.55 -14.20 -22.93
CA TYR A 498 -6.23 -13.04 -23.76
C TYR A 498 -5.99 -13.50 -25.20
N THR A 499 -5.16 -14.54 -25.38
CA THR A 499 -4.93 -15.15 -26.70
C THR A 499 -6.23 -15.63 -27.33
N GLU A 500 -7.08 -16.35 -26.59
CA GLU A 500 -8.41 -16.79 -27.08
C GLU A 500 -9.26 -15.60 -27.57
N TRP A 501 -9.25 -14.47 -26.86
CA TRP A 501 -10.02 -13.29 -27.25
C TRP A 501 -9.47 -12.65 -28.52
N PHE A 502 -8.16 -12.44 -28.60
CA PHE A 502 -7.51 -11.84 -29.78
C PHE A 502 -7.74 -12.67 -31.04
N GLU A 503 -7.59 -14.00 -30.95
CA GLU A 503 -7.87 -14.93 -32.06
C GLU A 503 -9.32 -14.84 -32.52
N LYS A 504 -10.28 -14.77 -31.59
CA LYS A 504 -11.71 -14.64 -31.91
C LYS A 504 -12.08 -13.32 -32.57
N GLN A 505 -11.38 -12.24 -32.25
CA GLN A 505 -11.61 -10.94 -32.87
C GLN A 505 -10.86 -10.77 -34.20
N GLY A 506 -9.94 -11.69 -34.54
CA GLY A 506 -9.06 -11.53 -35.69
C GLY A 506 -8.09 -10.36 -35.54
N ILE A 507 -7.75 -9.98 -34.29
CA ILE A 507 -6.81 -8.90 -33.98
C ILE A 507 -5.49 -9.54 -33.56
N ALA A 508 -4.38 -9.11 -34.17
CA ALA A 508 -3.06 -9.59 -33.78
C ALA A 508 -2.60 -8.88 -32.49
N MET A 509 -2.22 -9.64 -31.45
CA MET A 509 -1.59 -9.07 -30.25
C MET A 509 -0.35 -8.22 -30.59
N GLY A 510 0.37 -8.60 -31.65
CA GLY A 510 1.53 -7.89 -32.18
C GLY A 510 1.25 -6.42 -32.54
N GLU A 511 0.02 -6.05 -32.90
CA GLU A 511 -0.37 -4.66 -33.21
C GLU A 511 -0.17 -3.71 -32.02
N TYR A 512 -0.37 -4.22 -30.80
CA TYR A 512 -0.18 -3.45 -29.57
C TYR A 512 1.24 -3.57 -29.02
N LEU A 513 2.05 -4.50 -29.53
CA LEU A 513 3.43 -4.75 -29.10
C LEU A 513 4.48 -4.13 -30.04
N SER A 514 4.13 -3.91 -31.30
CA SER A 514 5.02 -3.32 -32.30
C SER A 514 5.38 -1.87 -32.01
N GLU A 515 6.34 -1.36 -32.79
CA GLU A 515 6.65 0.05 -32.87
C GLU A 515 5.42 0.86 -33.28
N LYS A 516 5.28 2.07 -32.75
CA LYS A 516 4.23 3.02 -33.11
C LYS A 516 4.85 4.23 -33.81
N SER A 517 4.18 4.73 -34.85
CA SER A 517 4.62 5.93 -35.55
C SER A 517 4.53 7.18 -34.66
N VAL A 518 5.57 8.01 -34.70
CA VAL A 518 5.62 9.30 -34.01
C VAL A 518 4.62 10.30 -34.58
N GLU A 519 4.33 10.20 -35.88
CA GLU A 519 3.45 11.12 -36.62
C GLU A 519 1.96 10.83 -36.43
N LYS A 520 1.60 9.59 -36.07
CA LYS A 520 0.20 9.21 -35.83
C LYS A 520 -0.24 9.64 -34.44
N ALA A 521 -1.52 10.00 -34.33
CA ALA A 521 -2.16 10.22 -33.03
C ALA A 521 -2.22 8.89 -32.27
N LEU A 522 -1.86 8.94 -30.98
CA LEU A 522 -1.97 7.79 -30.08
C LEU A 522 -3.32 7.82 -29.33
N PRO A 523 -3.84 6.68 -28.87
CA PRO A 523 -5.14 6.61 -28.17
C PRO A 523 -5.24 7.50 -26.93
N TRP A 524 -4.11 7.90 -26.34
CA TRP A 524 -4.03 8.74 -25.14
C TRP A 524 -3.57 10.18 -25.41
N ASP A 525 -3.39 10.60 -26.68
CA ASP A 525 -2.89 11.94 -27.02
C ASP A 525 -3.86 13.07 -26.59
N PHE A 526 -5.13 12.76 -26.32
CA PHE A 526 -6.10 13.71 -25.78
C PHE A 526 -5.84 14.08 -24.30
N ILE A 527 -5.01 13.30 -23.59
CA ILE A 527 -4.61 13.60 -22.22
C ILE A 527 -3.37 14.48 -22.23
N ASP A 528 -3.53 15.70 -21.74
CA ASP A 528 -2.44 16.65 -21.61
C ASP A 528 -1.75 16.49 -20.25
N THR A 529 -0.54 15.92 -20.27
CA THR A 529 0.28 15.75 -19.06
C THR A 529 1.07 17.00 -18.66
N GLY A 530 1.12 18.02 -19.54
CA GLY A 530 1.98 19.20 -19.46
C GLY A 530 3.37 19.00 -20.06
N VAL A 531 3.72 17.78 -20.53
CA VAL A 531 4.99 17.53 -21.23
C VAL A 531 4.77 17.60 -22.73
N ASP A 532 5.59 18.37 -23.43
CA ASP A 532 5.45 18.56 -24.87
C ASP A 532 5.79 17.29 -25.65
N LYS A 533 4.98 16.96 -26.66
CA LYS A 533 5.25 15.85 -27.58
C LYS A 533 6.61 16.01 -28.26
N SER A 534 7.00 17.23 -28.61
CA SER A 534 8.32 17.56 -29.19
C SER A 534 9.48 17.24 -28.25
N PHE A 535 9.30 17.42 -26.94
CA PHE A 535 10.29 17.02 -25.93
C PHE A 535 10.42 15.50 -25.88
N LEU A 536 9.29 14.77 -25.84
CA LEU A 536 9.30 13.30 -25.84
C LEU A 536 9.97 12.73 -27.08
N THR A 537 9.73 13.31 -28.26
CA THR A 537 10.40 12.89 -29.51
C THR A 537 11.88 13.23 -29.52
N SER A 538 12.28 14.38 -28.96
CA SER A 538 13.70 14.74 -28.82
C SER A 538 14.43 13.77 -27.89
N GLU A 539 13.80 13.37 -26.77
CA GLU A 539 14.35 12.38 -25.86
C GLU A 539 14.46 10.99 -26.49
N LEU A 540 13.50 10.59 -27.34
CA LEU A 540 13.60 9.36 -28.11
C LEU A 540 14.81 9.39 -29.03
N HIS A 541 15.02 10.48 -29.77
CA HIS A 541 16.19 10.62 -30.65
C HIS A 541 17.52 10.58 -29.88
N ARG A 542 17.61 11.27 -28.73
CA ARG A 542 18.78 11.19 -27.84
C ARG A 542 19.04 9.77 -27.33
N ALA A 543 18.00 8.95 -27.17
CA ALA A 543 18.19 7.55 -26.80
C ALA A 543 18.82 6.71 -27.93
N GLU A 544 18.67 7.10 -29.20
CA GLU A 544 19.28 6.43 -30.34
C GLU A 544 20.78 6.71 -30.43
N THR A 545 21.20 7.92 -30.08
CA THR A 545 22.62 8.33 -30.04
C THR A 545 23.30 7.97 -28.73
N GLY A 546 22.52 7.81 -27.66
CA GLY A 546 23.03 7.63 -26.30
C GLY A 546 23.32 8.95 -25.58
N ASP A 547 22.90 10.07 -26.15
CA ASP A 547 23.04 11.38 -25.52
C ASP A 547 22.21 11.46 -24.23
N GLN A 548 22.78 12.07 -23.20
CA GLN A 548 22.15 12.21 -21.91
C GLN A 548 21.42 13.56 -21.78
N THR A 549 20.40 13.56 -20.93
CA THR A 549 19.67 14.76 -20.55
C THR A 549 19.75 14.91 -19.05
N GLY A 550 20.21 16.08 -18.59
CA GLY A 550 20.35 16.38 -17.17
C GLY A 550 19.03 16.24 -16.39
N ASP A 551 19.13 15.95 -15.10
CA ASP A 551 17.97 15.92 -14.21
C ASP A 551 17.48 17.32 -13.86
N CYS A 552 16.26 17.39 -13.32
CA CYS A 552 15.62 18.66 -12.91
C CYS A 552 16.32 19.35 -11.73
N TYR A 553 17.29 18.68 -11.10
CA TYR A 553 18.06 19.20 -9.98
C TYR A 553 19.30 19.96 -10.45
N SER A 554 19.86 19.54 -11.58
CA SER A 554 21.05 20.12 -12.21
C SER A 554 20.68 21.25 -13.19
N GLY A 555 19.44 21.31 -13.67
CA GLY A 555 18.97 22.35 -14.57
C GLY A 555 17.61 22.04 -15.20
N CYS A 556 17.03 23.01 -15.92
CA CYS A 556 15.78 22.81 -16.65
C CYS A 556 16.04 22.25 -18.05
N ALA A 557 15.43 21.12 -18.39
CA ALA A 557 15.48 20.53 -19.74
C ALA A 557 14.38 21.06 -20.68
N MET A 558 13.60 22.07 -20.26
CA MET A 558 12.55 22.72 -21.06
C MET A 558 11.50 21.74 -21.61
N CYS A 559 10.99 20.84 -20.76
CA CYS A 559 10.05 19.80 -21.17
C CYS A 559 8.59 20.25 -21.39
N GLY A 560 8.30 21.55 -21.33
CA GLY A 560 6.95 22.13 -21.45
C GLY A 560 6.24 22.39 -20.11
N MET A 561 6.69 21.75 -19.03
CA MET A 561 6.10 21.95 -17.70
C MET A 561 6.35 23.35 -17.13
N GLU A 562 5.29 24.01 -16.66
CA GLU A 562 5.33 25.32 -15.99
C GLU A 562 5.79 25.19 -14.51
N CYS A 563 7.07 24.91 -14.29
CA CYS A 563 7.65 24.77 -12.95
C CYS A 563 7.99 26.13 -12.31
N LYS A 564 7.68 26.33 -11.02
CA LYS A 564 7.87 27.62 -10.32
C LYS A 564 9.33 28.05 -10.06
N ALA A 565 10.32 27.19 -10.26
CA ALA A 565 11.77 27.48 -10.39
C ALA A 565 12.54 26.14 -10.43
N PRO A 566 13.80 26.08 -10.90
CA PRO A 566 14.64 24.91 -10.71
C PRO A 566 14.78 24.62 -9.22
N LEU A 567 14.62 23.36 -8.85
CA LEU A 567 14.98 22.90 -7.51
C LEU A 567 16.50 22.91 -7.45
N GLN A 568 17.11 24.03 -7.09
CA GLN A 568 18.51 24.02 -6.72
C GLN A 568 18.62 23.11 -5.49
N LEU A 569 19.04 21.87 -5.70
CA LEU A 569 19.72 21.13 -4.64
C LEU A 569 20.89 22.02 -4.23
N LYS A 570 21.14 22.12 -2.91
CA LYS A 570 22.31 22.85 -2.40
C LYS A 570 23.49 22.53 -3.29
N ASP A 571 24.13 23.57 -3.82
CA ASP A 571 25.27 23.46 -4.72
C ASP A 571 26.16 22.27 -4.30
N SER A 572 26.20 21.24 -5.12
CA SER A 572 27.37 20.39 -5.21
C SER A 572 28.48 21.20 -5.90
N ALA A 573 28.88 22.30 -5.28
CA ALA A 573 29.97 23.14 -5.72
C ALA A 573 30.92 23.34 -4.54
N LEU A 574 32.12 22.85 -4.73
CA LEU A 574 33.35 23.45 -4.21
C LEU A 574 33.16 24.98 -4.07
N GLY A 575 32.90 25.50 -2.87
CA GLY A 575 32.92 26.96 -2.66
C GLY A 575 31.95 27.61 -1.67
N ALA A 576 31.17 26.89 -0.86
CA ALA A 576 30.47 27.54 0.25
C ALA A 576 31.45 27.75 1.42
N GLU A 577 31.79 29.01 1.71
CA GLU A 577 32.50 29.37 2.95
C GLU A 577 31.77 28.81 4.17
N PRO A 578 32.50 28.30 5.18
CA PRO A 578 31.88 27.70 6.34
C PRO A 578 31.10 28.78 7.09
N LEU A 579 29.77 28.73 6.99
CA LEU A 579 28.90 29.26 8.04
C LEU A 579 29.31 28.54 9.31
N ALA A 580 30.10 29.25 10.13
CA ALA A 580 30.53 28.84 11.45
C ALA A 580 29.30 28.69 12.35
N VAL A 581 28.57 27.60 12.17
CA VAL A 581 27.92 26.94 13.29
C VAL A 581 29.08 26.47 14.14
N GLU A 582 29.25 27.06 15.32
CA GLU A 582 30.09 26.50 16.37
C GLU A 582 29.61 25.06 16.63
N LEU A 583 30.20 24.13 15.88
CA LEU A 583 30.25 22.74 16.23
C LEU A 583 31.03 22.70 17.54
N LYS A 584 30.31 22.75 18.66
CA LYS A 584 30.87 22.39 19.96
C LYS A 584 31.65 21.09 19.74
N PRO A 585 32.92 21.04 20.16
CA PRO A 585 33.85 20.02 19.74
C PRO A 585 33.23 18.65 19.99
N LYS A 586 33.34 17.80 18.95
CA LYS A 586 33.11 16.36 19.03
C LYS A 586 33.55 15.91 20.41
N VAL A 587 32.59 15.53 21.26
CA VAL A 587 32.89 14.52 22.25
C VAL A 587 33.34 13.35 21.40
N LEU A 588 34.66 13.14 21.37
CA LEU A 588 35.26 11.89 21.00
C LEU A 588 34.35 10.86 21.65
N PHE A 589 33.67 10.02 20.86
CA PHE A 589 33.05 8.82 21.39
C PHE A 589 34.18 7.85 21.77
N SER A 590 35.10 8.30 22.62
CA SER A 590 35.81 7.47 23.56
C SER A 590 34.76 6.95 24.53
N GLU A 591 34.46 5.68 24.41
CA GLU A 591 34.02 4.89 25.55
C GLU A 591 32.79 5.45 26.28
N LEU A 592 31.72 5.76 25.54
CA LEU A 592 30.37 5.67 26.12
C LEU A 592 30.00 4.20 26.26
N GLN A 593 30.66 3.58 27.24
CA GLN A 593 30.19 2.48 28.04
C GLN A 593 29.54 1.34 27.25
N ALA A 594 30.40 0.54 26.63
CA ALA A 594 30.35 -0.90 26.84
C ALA A 594 30.70 -1.22 28.31
N GLN A 595 30.04 -0.56 29.26
CA GLN A 595 30.01 -1.04 30.64
C GLN A 595 28.96 -2.13 30.68
N ASN A 596 29.40 -3.26 31.20
CA ASN A 596 28.59 -4.30 31.79
C ASN A 596 27.66 -3.72 32.87
N ALA A 597 26.66 -2.92 32.48
CA ALA A 597 25.48 -2.71 33.30
C ALA A 597 24.71 -4.03 33.22
N GLU A 598 24.60 -4.73 34.35
CA GLU A 598 23.61 -5.79 34.50
C GLU A 598 22.28 -5.29 33.90
N PRO A 599 21.56 -6.11 33.11
CA PRO A 599 20.35 -5.65 32.46
C PRO A 599 19.34 -5.23 33.53
N ALA A 600 19.20 -3.93 33.77
CA ALA A 600 18.19 -3.37 34.66
C ALA A 600 16.84 -4.02 34.31
N VAL A 601 16.23 -4.67 35.30
CA VAL A 601 15.03 -5.50 35.10
C VAL A 601 13.87 -4.55 34.78
N GLY A 602 13.27 -4.68 33.60
CA GLY A 602 12.10 -3.90 33.23
C GLY A 602 10.90 -4.27 34.11
N ILE A 603 9.89 -3.41 34.20
CA ILE A 603 8.69 -3.73 34.99
C ILE A 603 7.74 -4.54 34.11
N LYS A 604 7.32 -5.70 34.60
CA LYS A 604 6.29 -6.52 33.95
C LYS A 604 4.90 -6.05 34.33
N TYR A 605 4.05 -5.88 33.33
CA TYR A 605 2.63 -5.62 33.50
C TYR A 605 1.83 -6.65 32.71
N THR A 606 0.81 -7.23 33.34
CA THR A 606 -0.12 -8.14 32.71
C THR A 606 -1.49 -7.50 32.61
N PHE A 607 -1.98 -7.32 31.39
CA PHE A 607 -3.30 -6.76 31.07
C PHE A 607 -4.30 -7.88 30.83
N ARG A 608 -5.51 -7.72 31.37
CA ARG A 608 -6.66 -8.57 31.02
C ARG A 608 -7.53 -7.88 29.99
N TYR A 609 -7.82 -8.56 28.90
CA TYR A 609 -8.64 -8.03 27.81
C TYR A 609 -9.65 -9.07 27.30
N GLY A 610 -10.62 -8.59 26.52
CA GLY A 610 -11.62 -9.40 25.86
C GLY A 610 -11.80 -9.05 24.40
N LYS A 611 -12.38 -9.98 23.65
CA LYS A 611 -12.73 -9.87 22.23
C LYS A 611 -14.18 -10.31 22.02
N PHE A 612 -14.98 -9.42 21.46
CA PHE A 612 -16.43 -9.53 21.35
C PHE A 612 -16.92 -9.16 19.95
N GLY A 613 -18.08 -9.69 19.58
CA GLY A 613 -18.70 -9.40 18.30
C GLY A 613 -17.71 -9.62 17.15
N ASP A 614 -17.60 -8.66 16.24
CA ASP A 614 -16.83 -8.83 15.02
C ASP A 614 -15.31 -8.91 15.29
N ALA A 615 -14.83 -8.47 16.46
CA ALA A 615 -13.43 -8.62 16.86
C ALA A 615 -13.00 -10.08 17.05
N ARG A 616 -13.95 -11.02 17.21
CA ARG A 616 -13.68 -12.47 17.26
C ARG A 616 -13.01 -13.01 15.99
N TYR A 617 -13.10 -12.28 14.88
CA TYR A 617 -12.50 -12.65 13.60
C TYR A 617 -11.02 -12.25 13.47
N ILE A 618 -10.51 -11.40 14.37
CA ILE A 618 -9.12 -10.91 14.34
C ILE A 618 -8.18 -12.04 14.78
N GLY A 619 -7.08 -12.24 14.04
CA GLY A 619 -6.06 -13.24 14.39
C GLY A 619 -5.31 -12.92 15.69
N HIS A 620 -4.61 -13.91 16.24
CA HIS A 620 -3.83 -13.73 17.47
C HIS A 620 -2.69 -12.69 17.30
N LEU A 621 -1.90 -12.81 16.22
CA LEU A 621 -0.81 -11.88 15.91
C LEU A 621 -1.31 -10.46 15.62
N ASP A 622 -2.45 -10.33 14.93
CA ASP A 622 -3.04 -9.01 14.66
C ASP A 622 -3.55 -8.36 15.96
N THR A 623 -4.18 -9.14 16.84
CA THR A 623 -4.62 -8.68 18.17
C THR A 623 -3.44 -8.15 18.99
N MET A 624 -2.33 -8.89 18.96
CA MET A 624 -1.08 -8.51 19.62
C MET A 624 -0.57 -7.14 19.12
N ASN A 625 -0.46 -6.97 17.80
CA ASN A 625 0.01 -5.72 17.21
C ASN A 625 -0.91 -4.54 17.52
N ILE A 626 -2.23 -4.74 17.50
CA ILE A 626 -3.23 -3.72 17.86
C ILE A 626 -3.05 -3.25 19.31
N LEU A 627 -2.90 -4.18 20.26
CA LEU A 627 -2.71 -3.84 21.68
C LEU A 627 -1.39 -3.11 21.91
N LEU A 628 -0.31 -3.52 21.22
CA LEU A 628 0.99 -2.86 21.28
C LEU A 628 0.93 -1.42 20.74
N ARG A 629 0.24 -1.20 19.61
CA ARG A 629 0.05 0.14 19.03
C ARG A 629 -0.76 1.04 19.94
N ALA A 630 -1.82 0.50 20.55
CA ALA A 630 -2.58 1.24 21.56
C ALA A 630 -1.68 1.71 22.72
N LEU A 631 -0.82 0.84 23.27
CA LEU A 631 0.13 1.23 24.32
C LEU A 631 1.13 2.29 23.83
N ARG A 632 1.70 2.13 22.63
CA ARG A 632 2.65 3.09 22.04
C ARG A 632 2.03 4.47 21.82
N SER A 633 0.77 4.53 21.35
CA SER A 633 0.05 5.79 21.16
C SER A 633 -0.14 6.58 22.47
N LEU A 634 -0.04 5.92 23.62
CA LEU A 634 -0.10 6.52 24.95
C LEU A 634 1.29 6.83 25.55
N GLY A 635 2.35 6.70 24.75
CA GLY A 635 3.73 6.93 25.21
C GLY A 635 4.33 5.80 26.05
N ILE A 636 3.71 4.61 26.10
CA ILE A 636 4.23 3.48 26.86
C ILE A 636 5.30 2.76 26.04
N THR A 637 6.55 3.00 26.40
CA THR A 637 7.70 2.36 25.76
C THR A 637 7.91 0.93 26.27
N ILE A 638 7.90 -0.01 25.32
CA ILE A 638 8.06 -1.44 25.59
C ILE A 638 9.50 -1.83 25.33
N ARG A 639 10.10 -2.58 26.26
CA ARG A 639 11.47 -3.05 26.15
C ARG A 639 11.59 -4.02 24.98
N THR A 640 12.71 -3.97 24.28
CA THR A 640 13.01 -4.85 23.15
C THR A 640 14.24 -5.71 23.40
N HIS A 641 14.34 -6.84 22.71
CA HIS A 641 15.54 -7.68 22.62
C HIS A 641 16.15 -7.61 21.21
N GLY A 642 17.48 -7.65 21.11
CA GLY A 642 18.22 -7.64 19.85
C GLY A 642 18.72 -6.25 19.46
N LYS A 643 20.00 -6.17 19.02
CA LYS A 643 20.68 -4.90 18.69
C LYS A 643 20.24 -4.32 17.34
N TYR A 644 20.10 -5.18 16.33
CA TYR A 644 19.76 -4.77 14.95
C TYR A 644 18.29 -5.07 14.59
N HIS A 645 17.62 -5.95 15.34
CA HIS A 645 16.21 -6.31 15.17
C HIS A 645 15.49 -6.29 16.53
N PRO A 646 15.16 -5.11 17.07
CA PRO A 646 14.53 -5.00 18.39
C PRO A 646 13.11 -5.63 18.38
N MET A 647 12.97 -6.81 18.98
CA MET A 647 11.70 -7.49 19.17
C MET A 647 11.11 -7.10 20.52
N PRO A 648 9.85 -6.64 20.60
CA PRO A 648 9.25 -6.26 21.87
C PRO A 648 9.18 -7.47 22.81
N LYS A 649 9.39 -7.24 24.10
CA LYS A 649 9.22 -8.23 25.17
C LYS A 649 7.76 -8.35 25.55
N ILE A 650 7.12 -9.37 24.99
CA ILE A 650 5.68 -9.58 25.10
C ILE A 650 5.35 -11.07 25.14
N SER A 651 4.30 -11.41 25.89
CA SER A 651 3.70 -12.74 25.90
C SER A 651 2.18 -12.63 25.98
N LEU A 652 1.43 -13.43 25.22
CA LEU A 652 -0.02 -13.56 25.36
C LEU A 652 -0.39 -14.90 26.03
N SER A 653 -1.60 -14.99 26.56
CA SER A 653 -2.24 -16.29 26.85
C SER A 653 -2.43 -17.14 25.59
N ASP A 654 -2.84 -18.40 25.77
CA ASP A 654 -3.10 -19.35 24.69
C ASP A 654 -3.95 -18.74 23.57
N ALA A 655 -3.60 -19.04 22.32
CA ALA A 655 -4.26 -18.46 21.16
C ALA A 655 -5.75 -18.86 21.09
N LEU A 656 -6.63 -17.85 21.11
CA LEU A 656 -8.06 -18.01 20.91
C LEU A 656 -8.36 -18.35 19.44
N PRO A 657 -9.11 -19.45 19.15
CA PRO A 657 -9.51 -19.75 17.78
C PRO A 657 -10.36 -18.65 17.15
N ILE A 658 -10.19 -18.43 15.84
CA ILE A 658 -10.95 -17.45 15.06
C ILE A 658 -12.45 -17.80 15.11
N GLY A 659 -13.29 -16.80 15.38
CA GLY A 659 -14.74 -16.98 15.52
C GLY A 659 -15.21 -17.13 16.96
N ILE A 660 -14.30 -17.34 17.91
CA ILE A 660 -14.60 -17.47 19.34
C ILE A 660 -14.40 -16.12 20.05
N GLU A 661 -15.32 -15.78 20.96
CA GLU A 661 -15.24 -14.60 21.82
C GLU A 661 -14.51 -14.93 23.12
N SER A 662 -13.97 -13.92 23.81
CA SER A 662 -13.34 -14.12 25.13
C SER A 662 -13.47 -12.90 26.03
N THR A 663 -13.61 -13.11 27.34
CA THR A 663 -13.61 -12.05 28.37
C THR A 663 -12.34 -12.03 29.24
N CYS A 664 -11.43 -12.97 29.04
CA CYS A 664 -10.34 -13.25 30.00
C CYS A 664 -9.02 -13.60 29.31
N GLU A 665 -8.72 -12.97 28.18
CA GLU A 665 -7.38 -13.07 27.59
C GLU A 665 -6.38 -12.21 28.35
N LEU A 666 -5.11 -12.60 28.30
CA LEU A 666 -4.03 -11.94 29.02
C LEU A 666 -2.91 -11.53 28.06
N LEU A 667 -2.33 -10.36 28.32
CA LEU A 667 -1.18 -9.79 27.63
C LEU A 667 -0.13 -9.34 28.67
N GLU A 668 1.04 -9.95 28.68
CA GLU A 668 2.22 -9.46 29.39
C GLU A 668 3.06 -8.56 28.48
N ILE A 669 3.48 -7.43 29.03
CA ILE A 669 4.52 -6.56 28.46
C ILE A 669 5.62 -6.33 29.51
N GLU A 670 6.84 -6.08 29.05
CA GLU A 670 7.92 -5.54 29.89
C GLU A 670 8.23 -4.10 29.44
N THR A 671 8.03 -3.12 30.31
CA THR A 671 8.32 -1.71 29.99
C THR A 671 9.79 -1.37 30.19
N THR A 672 10.25 -0.29 29.54
CA THR A 672 11.54 0.32 29.88
C THR A 672 11.53 0.88 31.31
N MET A 673 12.71 0.94 31.93
CA MET A 673 12.87 1.46 33.29
C MET A 673 12.27 2.88 33.42
N GLY A 674 11.55 3.14 34.51
CA GLY A 674 10.90 4.43 34.78
C GLY A 674 9.51 4.63 34.16
N VAL A 675 9.09 3.78 33.20
CA VAL A 675 7.74 3.84 32.62
C VAL A 675 6.74 3.13 33.54
N LEU A 676 5.81 3.90 34.11
CA LEU A 676 4.74 3.41 34.96
C LEU A 676 3.42 3.31 34.19
N VAL A 677 2.69 2.21 34.38
CA VAL A 677 1.32 2.06 33.89
C VAL A 677 0.37 2.55 34.98
N HIS A 678 -0.45 3.55 34.66
CA HIS A 678 -1.43 4.12 35.59
C HIS A 678 -2.83 3.54 35.34
N LYS A 679 -3.74 3.66 36.33
CA LYS A 679 -5.15 3.23 36.18
C LYS A 679 -5.84 3.82 34.94
N LYS A 680 -5.56 5.09 34.64
CA LYS A 680 -6.10 5.80 33.47
C LYS A 680 -5.71 5.18 32.13
N THR A 681 -4.58 4.47 32.07
CA THR A 681 -4.11 3.77 30.86
C THR A 681 -5.18 2.85 30.28
N VAL A 682 -5.93 2.13 31.14
CA VAL A 682 -6.99 1.22 30.67
C VAL A 682 -8.10 1.99 29.95
N GLU A 683 -8.51 3.13 30.50
CA GLU A 683 -9.54 3.98 29.90
C GLU A 683 -9.06 4.57 28.57
N GLU A 684 -7.82 5.03 28.51
CA GLU A 684 -7.22 5.63 27.32
C GLU A 684 -6.98 4.58 26.22
N MET A 685 -6.49 3.39 26.57
CA MET A 685 -6.37 2.27 25.63
C MET A 685 -7.72 1.93 25.00
N ASN A 686 -8.78 1.86 25.82
CA ASN A 686 -10.12 1.53 25.33
C ASN A 686 -10.71 2.57 24.35
N ARG A 687 -10.16 3.79 24.28
CA ARG A 687 -10.57 4.80 23.29
C ARG A 687 -9.95 4.58 21.91
N VAL A 688 -8.78 3.94 21.85
CA VAL A 688 -8.01 3.74 20.60
C VAL A 688 -8.09 2.29 20.09
N LEU A 689 -8.71 1.38 20.84
CA LEU A 689 -8.91 -0.01 20.43
C LEU A 689 -10.07 -0.18 19.44
N PRO A 690 -10.00 -1.20 18.56
CA PRO A 690 -11.09 -1.49 17.63
C PRO A 690 -12.36 -1.88 18.38
N ARG A 691 -13.51 -1.65 17.73
CA ARG A 691 -14.80 -2.03 18.30
C ARG A 691 -14.81 -3.54 18.59
N GLY A 692 -15.12 -3.89 19.84
CA GLY A 692 -15.17 -5.27 20.29
C GLY A 692 -13.91 -5.78 20.98
N ILE A 693 -12.81 -5.02 21.02
CA ILE A 693 -11.69 -5.29 21.93
C ILE A 693 -11.81 -4.35 23.14
N LYS A 694 -11.68 -4.90 24.34
CA LYS A 694 -11.72 -4.11 25.58
C LYS A 694 -10.69 -4.61 26.58
N VAL A 695 -9.89 -3.70 27.12
CA VAL A 695 -9.02 -3.95 28.27
C VAL A 695 -9.83 -3.68 29.55
N PHE A 696 -9.76 -4.61 30.50
CA PHE A 696 -10.52 -4.52 31.75
C PHE A 696 -9.68 -3.97 32.89
N GLU A 697 -8.45 -4.47 33.02
CA GLU A 697 -7.54 -4.12 34.10
C GLU A 697 -6.11 -4.49 33.74
N PHE A 698 -5.17 -4.06 34.58
CA PHE A 698 -3.79 -4.52 34.53
C PHE A 698 -3.29 -4.83 35.94
N ILE A 699 -2.31 -5.72 36.03
CA ILE A 699 -1.63 -6.09 37.26
C ILE A 699 -0.14 -5.93 37.04
N LYS A 700 0.55 -5.30 38.00
CA LYS A 700 2.01 -5.27 38.03
C LYS A 700 2.52 -6.66 38.44
N GLY A 701 3.12 -7.39 37.50
CA GLY A 701 3.51 -8.78 37.70
C GLY A 701 3.52 -9.58 36.40
N SER A 702 4.07 -10.79 36.47
CA SER A 702 4.16 -11.68 35.31
C SER A 702 2.91 -12.52 35.12
N LEU A 703 2.58 -12.80 33.86
CA LEU A 703 1.57 -13.74 33.39
C LEU A 703 1.79 -15.16 33.95
N GLN A 704 3.02 -15.54 34.26
CA GLN A 704 3.32 -16.84 34.87
C GLN A 704 2.72 -16.99 36.28
N ASN A 705 2.47 -15.88 36.96
CA ASN A 705 1.94 -15.87 38.32
C ASN A 705 0.40 -15.76 38.35
N MET A 706 -0.26 -15.78 37.18
CA MET A 706 -1.71 -15.65 37.06
C MET A 706 -2.38 -17.02 36.98
N VAL A 707 -3.44 -17.23 37.78
CA VAL A 707 -4.33 -18.39 37.67
C VAL A 707 -5.13 -18.28 36.36
N LYS A 708 -5.16 -19.36 35.58
CA LYS A 708 -5.78 -19.41 34.24
C LYS A 708 -6.98 -20.36 34.22
N ASP A 709 -7.89 -20.22 35.17
CA ASP A 709 -9.11 -21.04 35.19
C ASP A 709 -10.19 -20.41 34.30
N TYR A 710 -10.54 -21.11 33.22
CA TYR A 710 -11.55 -20.66 32.27
C TYR A 710 -12.50 -21.77 31.86
N SER A 711 -13.68 -21.36 31.39
CA SER A 711 -14.69 -22.24 30.79
C SER A 711 -15.25 -21.60 29.52
N TYR A 712 -15.78 -22.42 28.63
CA TYR A 712 -16.45 -21.95 27.42
C TYR A 712 -17.97 -21.96 27.63
N LEU A 713 -18.59 -20.79 27.52
CA LEU A 713 -20.03 -20.67 27.38
C LEU A 713 -20.40 -20.90 25.91
N LEU A 714 -21.22 -21.90 25.65
CA LEU A 714 -21.71 -22.25 24.31
C LEU A 714 -23.16 -21.78 24.20
N VAL A 715 -23.49 -21.08 23.11
CA VAL A 715 -24.82 -20.50 22.87
C VAL A 715 -25.36 -21.02 21.55
N THR A 716 -26.61 -21.48 21.57
CA THR A 716 -27.32 -22.02 20.40
C THR A 716 -28.82 -21.84 20.55
N GLU A 717 -29.54 -21.68 19.44
CA GLU A 717 -31.02 -21.68 19.43
C GLU A 717 -31.61 -23.10 19.42
N LYS A 718 -30.80 -24.12 19.13
CA LYS A 718 -31.23 -25.52 19.06
C LYS A 718 -30.77 -26.31 20.28
N THR A 719 -31.56 -27.30 20.69
CA THR A 719 -31.12 -28.22 21.74
C THR A 719 -30.01 -29.12 21.21
N VAL A 720 -28.94 -29.29 21.98
CA VAL A 720 -27.86 -30.25 21.73
C VAL A 720 -28.04 -31.42 22.69
N GLU A 721 -27.84 -32.67 22.21
CA GLU A 721 -28.07 -33.94 22.91
C GLU A 721 -27.07 -34.22 24.07
N ASN A 722 -26.71 -33.21 24.86
CA ASN A 722 -25.85 -33.38 26.03
C ASN A 722 -26.33 -32.52 27.21
N GLU A 723 -27.23 -33.09 28.00
CA GLU A 723 -27.83 -32.44 29.19
C GLU A 723 -26.77 -32.07 30.26
N MET A 724 -25.63 -32.76 30.33
CA MET A 724 -24.60 -32.49 31.34
C MET A 724 -23.90 -31.14 31.19
N TRP A 725 -23.90 -30.57 29.98
CA TRP A 725 -23.31 -29.25 29.75
C TRP A 725 -24.34 -28.13 29.90
N LYS A 726 -25.63 -28.46 29.95
CA LYS A 726 -26.73 -27.49 29.87
C LYS A 726 -26.78 -26.66 31.15
N LEU A 727 -26.62 -25.35 30.99
CA LEU A 727 -26.64 -24.39 32.08
C LEU A 727 -28.03 -23.80 32.26
N ARG A 728 -28.62 -23.25 31.19
CA ARG A 728 -29.90 -22.53 31.24
C ARG A 728 -30.54 -22.41 29.86
N TYR A 729 -31.85 -22.17 29.85
CA TYR A 729 -32.60 -21.66 28.69
C TYR A 729 -33.30 -20.36 29.10
N ASN A 730 -33.26 -19.34 28.25
CA ASN A 730 -33.85 -18.02 28.54
C ASN A 730 -35.16 -17.71 27.79
N GLY A 731 -35.78 -18.72 27.17
CA GLY A 731 -36.95 -18.52 26.31
C GLY A 731 -36.62 -18.29 24.83
N LYS A 732 -35.34 -18.11 24.48
CA LYS A 732 -34.89 -18.00 23.07
C LYS A 732 -33.67 -18.86 22.77
N GLN A 733 -32.70 -18.89 23.67
CA GLN A 733 -31.40 -19.54 23.46
C GLN A 733 -31.08 -20.50 24.61
N TYR A 734 -30.41 -21.60 24.25
CA TYR A 734 -29.82 -22.54 25.17
C TYR A 734 -28.37 -22.15 25.45
N PHE A 735 -27.99 -22.27 26.72
CA PHE A 735 -26.65 -21.97 27.23
C PHE A 735 -26.05 -23.26 27.79
N TYR A 736 -24.83 -23.57 27.37
CA TYR A 736 -24.08 -24.72 27.84
C TYR A 736 -22.70 -24.29 28.35
N VAL A 737 -22.10 -25.03 29.27
CA VAL A 737 -20.74 -24.80 29.79
C VAL A 737 -19.84 -25.98 29.46
N TRP A 738 -18.70 -25.69 28.85
CA TRP A 738 -17.69 -26.66 28.47
C TRP A 738 -16.33 -26.32 29.10
N LYS A 739 -15.72 -27.31 29.76
CA LYS A 739 -14.39 -27.18 30.40
C LYS A 739 -13.32 -28.10 29.78
N GLY A 740 -13.65 -28.82 28.70
CA GLY A 740 -12.74 -29.75 28.05
C GLY A 740 -11.85 -29.10 26.97
N LYS A 741 -10.95 -29.90 26.41
CA LYS A 741 -10.16 -29.53 25.21
C LYS A 741 -11.04 -29.60 23.95
N GLY A 742 -10.53 -29.13 22.82
CA GLY A 742 -11.18 -29.33 21.53
C GLY A 742 -12.29 -28.32 21.16
N VAL A 743 -12.16 -27.08 21.63
CA VAL A 743 -13.16 -26.03 21.32
C VAL A 743 -13.20 -25.67 19.82
N LYS A 744 -12.10 -25.89 19.10
CA LYS A 744 -12.01 -25.62 17.66
C LYS A 744 -12.88 -26.60 16.88
N GLU A 745 -12.90 -27.86 17.29
CA GLU A 745 -13.71 -28.93 16.73
C GLU A 745 -15.19 -28.65 17.00
N LEU A 746 -15.54 -28.27 18.24
CA LEU A 746 -16.90 -27.83 18.61
C LEU A 746 -17.36 -26.65 17.75
N TRP A 747 -16.49 -25.64 17.55
CA TRP A 747 -16.79 -24.51 16.68
C TRP A 747 -17.02 -24.94 15.23
N SER A 748 -16.20 -25.87 14.73
CA SER A 748 -16.24 -26.32 13.34
C SER A 748 -17.47 -27.17 13.02
N ARG A 749 -18.04 -27.89 14.00
CA ARG A 749 -19.28 -28.69 13.84
C ARG A 749 -20.53 -27.87 13.52
N GLY A 750 -20.54 -26.58 13.83
CA GLY A 750 -21.69 -25.74 13.51
C GLY A 750 -22.85 -25.78 14.51
N GLU A 751 -22.77 -26.60 15.57
CA GLU A 751 -23.84 -26.78 16.57
C GLU A 751 -24.10 -25.52 17.41
N PHE A 752 -23.07 -24.67 17.57
CA PHE A 752 -23.12 -23.46 18.36
C PHE A 752 -22.90 -22.21 17.48
N GLU A 753 -23.76 -21.21 17.69
CA GLU A 753 -23.70 -19.91 17.01
C GLU A 753 -22.65 -18.99 17.63
N ARG A 754 -22.46 -19.11 18.94
CA ARG A 754 -21.44 -18.36 19.69
C ARG A 754 -20.78 -19.26 20.72
N ILE A 755 -19.47 -19.08 20.85
CA ILE A 755 -18.66 -19.69 21.90
C ILE A 755 -17.89 -18.54 22.56
N ILE A 756 -17.95 -18.47 23.88
CA ILE A 756 -17.34 -17.40 24.68
C ILE A 756 -16.44 -18.02 25.74
N LYS A 757 -15.14 -17.76 25.68
CA LYS A 757 -14.21 -18.10 26.74
C LYS A 757 -14.37 -17.11 27.90
N THR A 758 -14.61 -17.63 29.09
CA THR A 758 -14.92 -16.85 30.29
C THR A 758 -14.06 -17.32 31.45
N GLU A 759 -13.75 -16.42 32.38
CA GLU A 759 -13.21 -16.82 33.67
C GLU A 759 -14.22 -17.77 34.33
N ASP A 760 -13.74 -18.80 35.04
CA ASP A 760 -14.63 -19.89 35.46
C ASP A 760 -15.90 -19.39 36.16
N ARG A 761 -17.05 -19.70 35.54
CA ARG A 761 -18.39 -19.26 35.93
C ARG A 761 -18.56 -17.75 36.12
N ARG A 762 -17.82 -16.87 35.42
CA ARG A 762 -17.99 -15.41 35.50
C ARG A 762 -17.97 -14.68 34.15
N ILE A 763 -18.99 -13.86 33.89
CA ILE A 763 -19.02 -12.83 32.83
C ILE A 763 -19.08 -11.45 33.48
N HIS A 764 -18.07 -10.61 33.22
CA HIS A 764 -17.97 -9.26 33.81
C HIS A 764 -18.07 -9.22 35.34
N GLY A 765 -17.51 -10.22 36.03
CA GLY A 765 -17.57 -10.33 37.50
C GLY A 765 -18.92 -10.84 38.05
N ARG A 766 -19.91 -11.09 37.18
CA ARG A 766 -21.17 -11.74 37.54
C ARG A 766 -21.07 -13.23 37.31
N ARG A 767 -21.60 -14.00 38.25
CA ARG A 767 -21.72 -15.45 38.15
C ARG A 767 -22.53 -15.83 36.90
N THR A 768 -22.01 -16.72 36.04
CA THR A 768 -22.68 -17.12 34.78
C THR A 768 -23.96 -17.91 35.01
N ASP A 769 -24.12 -18.45 36.22
CA ASP A 769 -25.31 -19.11 36.76
C ASP A 769 -26.41 -18.12 37.19
N ASN A 770 -26.12 -16.82 37.28
CA ASN A 770 -27.10 -15.75 37.53
C ASN A 770 -27.53 -15.09 36.20
#